data_AF-A0A1A8DW59-F1
#
_entry.id   AF-A0A1A8DW59-F1
#
_cell.length_a   1.000
_cell.length_b   1.000
_cell.length_c   1.000
_cell.angle_alpha   90.00
_cell.angle_beta   90.00
_cell.angle_gamma   90.00
#
_symmetry.space_group_name_H-M   'P 1'
#
loop_
_entity.id
_entity.type
_entity.pdbx_description
1 polymer ?
#
loop_
_entity_poly.entity_id
_entity_poly.type
_entity_poly.pdbx_seq_one_letter_code
_entity_poly.pdbx_strand_id
1 'polypeptide(L)'
;ISTLRRQGRTLHSTVPETAEKEAHSLFVQECIQTYKSDWHVVSYKYEEYSGDFRQLPNKVLRPEKLAPHVFEVDEDADKDEDTASLGSQKGGVSKHGWLYKGNMNSAISVTMRSFKRRYFHLAQLGDGSYNLNFYKDENTSKEPKGTIFLDSCMGVVQNSKVRRFAFELKMQDKSTFLLAADSEAEMEEWMNTLNKILHSSFEQAMQEKRNGDLNDDEEQGKTNLSSGSFQDTFQTARDNESKMRSEARLKLFTLDPDTQKLDFTGIEPDVRPFEEKFGKRVLVSCHNLSFNLQGCVAENEEGPMTNVEPFYLVLSLFDVQNTRKISADFHVDLNHPVVRQMTSGYGTTSNIQIIGDGSLEHPEQAHLYPTQGVFSVTCPHPEVFLVARIEKVLQGGITHCTEPYMKSSDSTKVTQKVLKNARTACSRLGQFRMPFAWAARPVFKDASGTLDKNARFSALYRQDSSKLSDEDMFKLLTDFRKPEKMAKLPVLLGNIDVTIDNMAPDGTNCITSSYIPVRNFEQNKQGATLLEVEEFVPCIAKCAQPFTVYKNHLYVYPKHLKYDGQKSFAKARNIAVCIEFKDSDEDEAQPLKCIYGRPGGPLFTKHAYAAVLHHQQNPEFYNEIKIELPTQLHEKHHLLFSFYHVSCDNNSKKKDMVETPVGSAWLPLLRDGGRVIINEQQLPVAVNLPAGYLNAQDNKQSGLEIKWADGGKPLFTVSTHLVSTVYTQDQHLHNFFHHCQSMEMSERASEGELIKYLKSLHAMEGHVMVNFLPTILNQLFSVLTRTTHEDVAVNVTRVIVHIVAQCHEEGLEHYLRSYVKFVFKTEPYTSSTTRTIHEELAKAMTAILKPSTDFLTSNKLLKYSWYFFEALVKSMAQYLIESCKVRLSRNQRFSASFHHTVETLVNM
;
A
#
# COMPACT_ATOMS: atom_id res chain seq x y z
N ILE A 1 -14.26 -21.47 -20.03
CA ILE A 1 -13.48 -21.18 -18.81
C ILE A 1 -12.03 -21.13 -19.23
N SER A 2 -11.31 -20.08 -18.84
CA SER A 2 -9.87 -19.96 -19.02
C SER A 2 -9.20 -19.90 -17.66
N THR A 3 -8.17 -20.70 -17.48
CA THR A 3 -7.27 -20.61 -16.33
C THR A 3 -6.10 -19.72 -16.72
N LEU A 4 -5.95 -18.58 -16.03
CA LEU A 4 -4.85 -17.65 -16.26
C LEU A 4 -3.83 -17.84 -15.16
N ARG A 5 -2.58 -18.08 -15.55
CA ARG A 5 -1.50 -18.29 -14.59
C ARG A 5 -1.35 -17.07 -13.68
N ARG A 6 -1.37 -17.28 -12.37
CA ARG A 6 -1.13 -16.21 -11.41
C ARG A 6 0.30 -15.70 -11.54
N GLN A 7 0.42 -14.38 -11.64
CA GLN A 7 1.71 -13.70 -11.67
C GLN A 7 1.88 -12.86 -10.40
N GLY A 8 2.65 -13.37 -9.44
CA GLY A 8 3.03 -12.60 -8.25
C GLY A 8 4.13 -11.58 -8.54
N ARG A 9 4.40 -10.65 -7.62
CA ARG A 9 5.47 -9.64 -7.82
C ARG A 9 6.88 -10.20 -7.66
N THR A 10 7.03 -11.35 -7.01
CA THR A 10 8.32 -11.98 -6.70
C THR A 10 8.82 -12.86 -7.84
N LEU A 11 10.14 -13.05 -7.90
CA LEU A 11 10.80 -13.93 -8.87
C LEU A 11 10.42 -15.40 -8.63
N HIS A 12 10.35 -15.79 -7.36
CA HIS A 12 9.95 -17.11 -6.90
C HIS A 12 8.61 -17.04 -6.14
N SER A 13 7.95 -18.20 -5.98
CA SER A 13 6.78 -18.30 -5.11
C SER A 13 7.12 -17.87 -3.69
N THR A 14 6.24 -17.09 -3.06
CA THR A 14 6.36 -16.79 -1.62
C THR A 14 5.98 -17.98 -0.74
N VAL A 15 5.18 -18.91 -1.28
CA VAL A 15 4.77 -20.13 -0.58
C VAL A 15 5.95 -21.11 -0.56
N PRO A 16 6.39 -21.58 0.62
CA PRO A 16 7.46 -22.58 0.73
C PRO A 16 7.12 -23.87 -0.01
N GLU A 17 8.11 -24.56 -0.57
CA GLU A 17 7.90 -25.78 -1.36
C GLU A 17 7.29 -26.93 -0.55
N THR A 18 7.61 -27.01 0.74
CA THR A 18 7.10 -28.03 1.66
C THR A 18 5.77 -27.66 2.31
N ALA A 19 5.27 -26.43 2.12
CA ALA A 19 4.13 -25.90 2.87
C ALA A 19 2.84 -26.74 2.70
N GLU A 20 2.55 -27.24 1.50
CA GLU A 20 1.37 -28.11 1.27
C GLU A 20 1.45 -29.44 2.00
N LYS A 21 2.65 -29.97 2.23
CA LYS A 21 2.85 -31.22 2.97
C LYS A 21 2.82 -31.01 4.47
N GLU A 22 3.33 -29.87 4.93
CA GLU A 22 3.40 -29.50 6.35
C GLU A 22 2.05 -29.01 6.90
N ALA A 23 1.21 -28.39 6.08
CA ALA A 23 -0.06 -27.83 6.53
C ALA A 23 -1.07 -28.93 6.92
N HIS A 24 -1.58 -28.86 8.14
CA HIS A 24 -2.54 -29.83 8.70
C HIS A 24 -3.84 -29.16 9.16
N SER A 25 -3.78 -27.89 9.54
CA SER A 25 -4.96 -27.07 9.83
C SER A 25 -5.68 -26.70 8.53
N LEU A 26 -7.02 -26.86 8.51
CA LEU A 26 -7.85 -26.47 7.36
C LEU A 26 -7.62 -25.00 6.99
N PHE A 27 -7.53 -24.11 7.99
CA PHE A 27 -7.31 -22.69 7.74
C PHE A 27 -5.98 -22.43 7.02
N VAL A 28 -4.90 -23.09 7.45
CA VAL A 28 -3.57 -22.95 6.84
C VAL A 28 -3.58 -23.50 5.41
N GLN A 29 -4.23 -24.66 5.20
CA GLN A 29 -4.37 -25.28 3.89
C GLN A 29 -5.13 -24.37 2.91
N GLU A 30 -6.28 -23.84 3.32
CA GLU A 30 -7.09 -22.94 2.48
C GLU A 30 -6.35 -21.63 2.15
N CYS A 31 -5.56 -21.09 3.08
CA CYS A 31 -4.71 -19.92 2.80
C CYS A 31 -3.63 -20.26 1.75
N ILE A 32 -2.91 -21.38 1.92
CA ILE A 32 -1.87 -21.84 0.98
C ILE A 32 -2.47 -22.07 -0.41
N GLN A 33 -3.62 -22.75 -0.48
CA GLN A 33 -4.34 -22.99 -1.71
C GLN A 33 -4.75 -21.67 -2.37
N THR A 34 -5.24 -20.71 -1.58
CA THR A 34 -5.59 -19.37 -2.07
C THR A 34 -4.39 -18.66 -2.70
N TYR A 35 -3.17 -18.84 -2.19
CA TYR A 35 -1.97 -18.18 -2.72
C TYR A 35 -1.38 -18.88 -3.94
N LYS A 36 -1.56 -20.20 -4.06
CA LYS A 36 -1.07 -20.99 -5.19
C LYS A 36 -2.05 -21.07 -6.36
N SER A 37 -3.35 -20.88 -6.12
CA SER A 37 -4.37 -21.04 -7.15
C SER A 37 -4.23 -19.98 -8.26
N ASP A 38 -4.38 -20.45 -9.49
CA ASP A 38 -4.46 -19.63 -10.69
C ASP A 38 -5.81 -18.91 -10.78
N TRP A 39 -5.88 -17.90 -11.65
CA TRP A 39 -7.13 -17.16 -11.86
C TRP A 39 -8.08 -17.94 -12.77
N HIS A 40 -9.36 -17.98 -12.38
CA HIS A 40 -10.41 -18.70 -13.08
C HIS A 40 -11.43 -17.74 -13.67
N VAL A 41 -11.34 -17.51 -14.99
CA VAL A 41 -12.18 -16.54 -15.70
C VAL A 41 -13.18 -17.26 -16.62
N VAL A 42 -14.43 -16.79 -16.62
CA VAL A 42 -15.44 -17.19 -17.59
C VAL A 42 -15.55 -16.08 -18.62
N SER A 43 -15.28 -16.39 -19.90
CA SER A 43 -15.53 -15.47 -21.01
C SER A 43 -16.93 -15.70 -21.53
N TYR A 44 -17.77 -14.68 -21.45
CA TYR A 44 -19.13 -14.70 -21.95
C TYR A 44 -19.11 -14.21 -23.41
N LYS A 45 -19.08 -15.16 -24.36
CA LYS A 45 -18.96 -14.86 -25.80
C LYS A 45 -20.00 -13.86 -26.33
N TYR A 46 -21.16 -13.79 -25.68
CA TYR A 46 -22.26 -12.91 -26.08
C TYR A 46 -22.61 -11.89 -24.98
N GLU A 47 -21.65 -11.53 -24.13
CA GLU A 47 -21.81 -10.51 -23.07
C GLU A 47 -22.27 -9.16 -23.62
N GLU A 48 -21.73 -8.78 -24.78
CA GLU A 48 -22.19 -7.59 -25.49
C GLU A 48 -23.71 -7.66 -25.81
N TYR A 49 -24.27 -8.86 -25.94
CA TYR A 49 -25.68 -9.10 -26.24
C TYR A 49 -26.53 -9.42 -25.00
N SER A 50 -25.96 -9.39 -23.78
CA SER A 50 -26.70 -9.66 -22.54
C SER A 50 -27.29 -8.40 -21.89
N GLY A 51 -26.98 -7.23 -22.44
CA GLY A 51 -27.57 -5.97 -22.02
C GLY A 51 -29.02 -5.79 -22.47
N ASP A 52 -29.58 -4.65 -22.09
CA ASP A 52 -30.86 -4.18 -22.62
C ASP A 52 -30.86 -4.16 -24.17
N PHE A 53 -32.01 -4.24 -24.83
CA PHE A 53 -32.09 -4.18 -26.30
C PHE A 53 -31.40 -2.91 -26.86
N ARG A 54 -31.35 -1.85 -26.05
CA ARG A 54 -30.64 -0.58 -26.33
C ARG A 54 -29.11 -0.69 -26.26
N GLN A 55 -28.58 -1.68 -25.54
CA GLN A 55 -27.16 -1.97 -25.31
C GLN A 55 -26.61 -3.04 -26.28
N LEU A 56 -27.48 -3.75 -27.00
CA LEU A 56 -27.06 -4.71 -28.02
C LEU A 56 -26.18 -4.03 -29.10
N PRO A 57 -25.12 -4.69 -29.60
CA PRO A 57 -24.31 -4.20 -30.70
C PRO A 57 -25.17 -3.96 -31.94
N ASN A 58 -25.62 -2.72 -32.13
CA ASN A 58 -26.29 -2.30 -33.34
C ASN A 58 -25.25 -2.27 -34.47
N LYS A 59 -25.13 -3.37 -35.22
CA LYS A 59 -24.30 -3.45 -36.44
C LYS A 59 -24.86 -2.65 -37.61
N VAL A 60 -25.92 -1.87 -37.39
CA VAL A 60 -26.46 -0.93 -38.39
C VAL A 60 -25.76 0.41 -38.18
N LEU A 61 -24.97 0.84 -39.15
CA LEU A 61 -24.50 2.23 -39.27
C LEU A 61 -25.74 3.14 -39.30
N ARG A 62 -26.13 3.68 -38.15
CA ARG A 62 -27.14 4.74 -38.10
C ARG A 62 -26.47 6.01 -38.62
N PRO A 63 -27.07 6.71 -39.60
CA PRO A 63 -26.60 8.03 -40.00
C PRO A 63 -26.52 8.93 -38.77
N GLU A 64 -25.41 9.65 -38.57
CA GLU A 64 -25.19 10.54 -37.41
C GLU A 64 -26.25 11.64 -37.30
N LYS A 65 -27.03 11.87 -38.37
CA LYS A 65 -28.16 12.79 -38.41
C LYS A 65 -29.35 12.13 -39.11
N LEU A 66 -30.51 12.15 -38.46
CA LEU A 66 -31.79 11.92 -39.14
C LEU A 66 -32.02 13.05 -40.15
N ALA A 67 -32.60 12.73 -41.31
CA ALA A 67 -32.99 13.75 -42.28
C ALA A 67 -33.97 14.75 -41.61
N PRO A 68 -33.77 16.07 -41.78
CA PRO A 68 -34.69 17.06 -41.23
C PRO A 68 -36.09 16.87 -41.85
N HIS A 69 -37.14 16.95 -41.02
CA HIS A 69 -38.51 16.99 -41.52
C HIS A 69 -38.76 18.37 -42.16
N VAL A 70 -38.99 18.37 -43.47
CA VAL A 70 -39.42 19.56 -44.23
C VAL A 70 -40.94 19.46 -44.39
N PHE A 71 -41.67 20.47 -43.95
CA PHE A 71 -43.12 20.58 -44.18
C PHE A 71 -43.37 21.48 -45.40
N GLU A 72 -44.51 21.35 -46.09
CA GLU A 72 -44.86 22.19 -47.26
C GLU A 72 -44.74 23.70 -46.98
N VAL A 73 -44.95 24.12 -45.74
CA VAL A 73 -44.82 25.53 -45.30
C VAL A 73 -43.37 26.03 -45.28
N ASP A 74 -42.39 25.12 -45.36
CA ASP A 74 -40.96 25.42 -45.43
C ASP A 74 -40.48 25.51 -46.90
N GLU A 75 -41.27 25.07 -47.90
CA GLU A 75 -40.90 25.12 -49.33
C GLU A 75 -40.97 26.54 -49.94
N ASP A 76 -41.72 27.46 -49.32
CA ASP A 76 -41.94 28.81 -49.86
C ASP A 76 -40.80 29.80 -49.56
N ALA A 77 -39.80 29.41 -48.76
CA ALA A 77 -38.65 30.26 -48.44
C ALA A 77 -37.40 30.03 -49.32
N ASP A 78 -37.35 28.92 -50.07
CA ASP A 78 -36.14 28.45 -50.76
C ASP A 78 -36.16 28.65 -52.29
N LYS A 79 -37.00 29.57 -52.79
CA LYS A 79 -36.95 30.00 -54.19
C LYS A 79 -36.39 31.42 -54.29
N ASP A 80 -35.09 31.56 -54.06
CA ASP A 80 -34.18 32.30 -54.94
C ASP A 80 -32.75 32.34 -54.37
N GLU A 81 -31.79 32.18 -55.29
CA GLU A 81 -30.35 32.50 -55.19
C GLU A 81 -29.37 31.54 -54.47
N ASP A 82 -28.73 30.72 -55.32
CA ASP A 82 -27.29 30.38 -55.32
C ASP A 82 -26.57 30.15 -53.97
N THR A 83 -26.47 28.86 -53.64
CA THR A 83 -25.79 28.24 -52.49
C THR A 83 -24.25 28.24 -52.58
N ALA A 84 -23.63 29.39 -52.90
CA ALA A 84 -22.16 29.51 -52.92
C ALA A 84 -21.56 30.67 -52.11
N SER A 85 -22.33 31.45 -51.33
CA SER A 85 -21.78 32.63 -50.62
C SER A 85 -22.17 32.81 -49.14
N LEU A 86 -22.88 31.88 -48.50
CA LEU A 86 -23.38 32.08 -47.12
C LEU A 86 -22.43 31.61 -46.00
N GLY A 87 -21.14 31.94 -46.13
CA GLY A 87 -20.16 31.87 -45.04
C GLY A 87 -19.96 33.19 -44.29
N SER A 88 -20.71 34.25 -44.62
CA SER A 88 -20.43 35.62 -44.15
C SER A 88 -21.67 36.37 -43.64
N GLN A 89 -22.46 35.75 -42.75
CA GLN A 89 -23.58 36.44 -42.09
C GLN A 89 -23.61 36.37 -40.57
N LYS A 90 -22.45 36.20 -39.94
CA LYS A 90 -22.15 36.89 -38.68
C LYS A 90 -20.80 37.57 -38.89
N GLY A 91 -20.77 38.90 -38.86
CA GLY A 91 -19.60 39.75 -39.18
C GLY A 91 -18.45 39.60 -38.18
N GLY A 92 -17.87 38.41 -38.09
CA GLY A 92 -16.66 38.11 -37.35
C GLY A 92 -15.41 38.55 -38.11
N VAL A 93 -14.39 38.97 -37.38
CA VAL A 93 -13.14 39.45 -37.97
C VAL A 93 -12.31 38.26 -38.43
N SER A 94 -12.31 37.94 -39.73
CA SER A 94 -11.41 36.95 -40.33
C SER A 94 -10.22 37.64 -41.01
N LYS A 95 -9.02 37.11 -40.78
CA LYS A 95 -7.78 37.57 -41.43
C LYS A 95 -6.86 36.38 -41.70
N HIS A 96 -6.22 36.38 -42.86
CA HIS A 96 -5.22 35.38 -43.21
C HIS A 96 -4.00 36.03 -43.86
N GLY A 97 -2.85 35.38 -43.76
CA GLY A 97 -1.60 35.90 -44.31
C GLY A 97 -0.34 35.25 -43.75
N TRP A 98 0.80 35.55 -44.37
CA TRP A 98 2.09 35.00 -43.95
C TRP A 98 2.68 35.80 -42.79
N LEU A 99 3.10 35.09 -41.74
CA LEU A 99 3.89 35.66 -40.64
C LEU A 99 5.07 34.76 -40.31
N TYR A 100 6.07 35.33 -39.66
CA TYR A 100 7.24 34.62 -39.15
C TYR A 100 7.05 34.34 -37.67
N LYS A 101 7.06 33.06 -37.27
CA LYS A 101 6.97 32.63 -35.88
C LYS A 101 8.34 32.35 -35.28
N GLY A 102 8.68 33.03 -34.19
CA GLY A 102 9.90 32.81 -33.41
C GLY A 102 9.80 31.62 -32.45
N ASN A 103 10.92 30.98 -32.13
CA ASN A 103 11.01 29.91 -31.11
C ASN A 103 11.65 30.47 -29.82
N MET A 104 10.90 30.45 -28.70
CA MET A 104 11.32 31.04 -27.42
C MET A 104 12.13 30.09 -26.51
N ASN A 105 12.27 28.80 -26.85
CA ASN A 105 12.88 27.78 -25.97
C ASN A 105 14.43 27.69 -26.02
N SER A 106 15.15 28.74 -26.43
CA SER A 106 16.62 28.73 -26.46
C SER A 106 17.19 29.99 -25.82
N ALA A 107 17.98 29.83 -24.76
CA ALA A 107 18.67 30.88 -24.01
C ALA A 107 19.83 31.55 -24.79
N ILE A 108 19.78 31.54 -26.12
CA ILE A 108 20.80 32.10 -27.02
C ILE A 108 20.13 33.24 -27.78
N SER A 109 20.76 34.42 -27.75
CA SER A 109 20.37 35.66 -28.45
C SER A 109 19.66 35.37 -29.78
N VAL A 110 18.43 35.87 -29.94
CA VAL A 110 17.57 35.65 -31.11
C VAL A 110 18.25 36.23 -32.35
N THR A 111 19.05 35.41 -33.04
CA THR A 111 19.61 35.72 -34.35
C THR A 111 18.59 35.34 -35.43
N MET A 112 18.65 36.00 -36.60
CA MET A 112 17.64 35.87 -37.69
C MET A 112 17.30 34.42 -38.13
N ARG A 113 18.08 33.41 -37.75
CA ARG A 113 17.85 31.98 -38.09
C ARG A 113 16.76 31.28 -37.28
N SER A 114 16.17 31.88 -36.26
CA SER A 114 15.19 31.21 -35.37
C SER A 114 13.71 31.36 -35.76
N PHE A 115 13.41 32.16 -36.80
CA PHE A 115 12.03 32.41 -37.25
C PHE A 115 11.62 31.48 -38.40
N LYS A 116 10.42 30.88 -38.29
CA LYS A 116 9.83 30.06 -39.36
C LYS A 116 8.64 30.78 -39.97
N ARG A 117 8.66 30.97 -41.30
CA ARG A 117 7.51 31.51 -42.07
C ARG A 117 6.37 30.48 -42.06
N ARG A 118 5.17 30.94 -41.70
CA ARG A 118 3.95 30.12 -41.61
C ARG A 118 2.77 30.94 -42.11
N TYR A 119 1.77 30.26 -42.65
CA TYR A 119 0.54 30.90 -43.07
C TYR A 119 -0.44 30.89 -41.90
N PHE A 120 -0.90 32.06 -41.47
CA PHE A 120 -1.80 32.23 -40.35
C PHE A 120 -3.21 32.48 -40.84
N HIS A 121 -4.19 31.88 -40.18
CA HIS A 121 -5.61 32.03 -40.45
C HIS A 121 -6.34 32.22 -39.13
N LEU A 122 -6.99 33.37 -39.00
CA LEU A 122 -7.81 33.76 -37.86
C LEU A 122 -9.25 33.36 -38.13
N ALA A 123 -9.79 32.46 -37.31
CA ALA A 123 -11.13 31.92 -37.46
C ALA A 123 -11.94 32.12 -36.18
N GLN A 124 -13.17 32.62 -36.32
CA GLN A 124 -14.14 32.65 -35.24
C GLN A 124 -14.83 31.28 -35.13
N LEU A 125 -14.93 30.75 -33.92
CA LEU A 125 -15.64 29.52 -33.62
C LEU A 125 -17.14 29.79 -33.41
N GLY A 126 -17.94 28.73 -33.41
CA GLY A 126 -19.40 28.83 -33.29
C GLY A 126 -19.90 29.40 -31.96
N ASP A 127 -19.06 29.40 -30.93
CA ASP A 127 -19.30 30.00 -29.61
C ASP A 127 -18.89 31.50 -29.53
N GLY A 128 -18.36 32.07 -30.61
CA GLY A 128 -17.91 33.46 -30.68
C GLY A 128 -16.44 33.68 -30.34
N SER A 129 -15.73 32.67 -29.82
CA SER A 129 -14.29 32.71 -29.54
C SER A 129 -13.45 32.76 -30.82
N TYR A 130 -12.18 33.15 -30.71
CA TYR A 130 -11.28 33.24 -31.87
C TYR A 130 -10.03 32.37 -31.72
N ASN A 131 -9.73 31.62 -32.79
CA ASN A 131 -8.52 30.82 -32.91
C ASN A 131 -7.62 31.36 -34.02
N LEU A 132 -6.33 31.49 -33.70
CA LEU A 132 -5.30 31.83 -34.67
C LEU A 132 -4.51 30.55 -35.04
N ASN A 133 -4.91 29.95 -36.15
CA ASN A 133 -4.33 28.70 -36.67
C ASN A 133 -3.14 29.02 -37.59
N PHE A 134 -2.07 28.22 -37.52
CA PHE A 134 -0.94 28.38 -38.45
C PHE A 134 -0.57 27.09 -39.18
N TYR A 135 -0.29 27.23 -40.47
CA TYR A 135 -0.09 26.16 -41.44
C TYR A 135 1.29 26.26 -42.08
N LYS A 136 1.72 25.16 -42.73
CA LYS A 136 2.99 25.14 -43.47
C LYS A 136 2.92 25.97 -44.74
N ASP A 137 1.76 26.01 -45.37
CA ASP A 137 1.46 26.66 -46.65
C ASP A 137 0.02 27.22 -46.63
N GLU A 138 -0.39 27.90 -47.71
CA GLU A 138 -1.71 28.53 -47.85
C GLU A 138 -2.87 27.53 -47.93
N ASN A 139 -2.59 26.24 -48.16
CA ASN A 139 -3.62 25.23 -48.31
C ASN A 139 -4.15 24.77 -46.94
N THR A 140 -5.25 25.40 -46.50
CA THR A 140 -5.90 25.19 -45.20
C THR A 140 -6.67 23.85 -45.09
N SER A 141 -6.67 23.01 -46.13
CA SER A 141 -7.34 21.69 -46.14
C SER A 141 -6.67 20.60 -45.28
N LYS A 142 -5.46 20.85 -44.77
CA LYS A 142 -4.72 19.94 -43.88
C LYS A 142 -4.75 20.44 -42.44
N GLU A 143 -4.58 19.53 -41.47
CA GLU A 143 -4.53 19.90 -40.04
C GLU A 143 -3.48 21.00 -39.76
N PRO A 144 -3.81 21.99 -38.91
CA PRO A 144 -2.90 23.08 -38.58
C PRO A 144 -1.65 22.56 -37.88
N LYS A 145 -0.51 23.24 -38.09
CA LYS A 145 0.74 22.95 -37.36
C LYS A 145 0.67 23.35 -35.89
N GLY A 146 -0.34 24.14 -35.54
CA GLY A 146 -0.72 24.49 -34.19
C GLY A 146 -1.75 25.61 -34.20
N THR A 147 -2.37 25.80 -33.05
CA THR A 147 -3.43 26.78 -32.82
C THR A 147 -3.05 27.64 -31.62
N ILE A 148 -3.26 28.95 -31.72
CA ILE A 148 -3.15 29.89 -30.61
C ILE A 148 -4.57 30.31 -30.24
N PHE A 149 -5.00 29.94 -29.05
CA PHE A 149 -6.33 30.26 -28.51
C PHE A 149 -6.34 31.71 -28.02
N LEU A 150 -7.07 32.60 -28.69
CA LEU A 150 -7.01 34.03 -28.37
C LEU A 150 -7.78 34.41 -27.11
N ASP A 151 -8.71 33.57 -26.63
CA ASP A 151 -9.43 33.80 -25.36
C ASP A 151 -8.49 33.85 -24.14
N SER A 152 -7.36 33.13 -24.22
CA SER A 152 -6.32 33.13 -23.20
C SER A 152 -5.23 34.18 -23.45
N CYS A 153 -5.37 35.01 -24.50
CA CYS A 153 -4.41 36.06 -24.83
C CYS A 153 -4.78 37.36 -24.10
N MET A 154 -3.81 37.93 -23.39
CA MET A 154 -3.97 39.14 -22.59
C MET A 154 -3.71 40.43 -23.36
N GLY A 155 -3.03 40.35 -24.50
CA GLY A 155 -2.69 41.53 -25.29
C GLY A 155 -1.60 41.30 -26.33
N VAL A 156 -1.53 42.22 -27.29
CA VAL A 156 -0.54 42.25 -28.37
C VAL A 156 0.38 43.45 -28.20
N VAL A 157 1.68 43.22 -28.12
CA VAL A 157 2.69 44.29 -27.89
C VAL A 157 3.70 44.31 -29.03
N GLN A 158 4.05 45.50 -29.53
CA GLN A 158 5.09 45.62 -30.55
C GLN A 158 6.48 45.35 -29.94
N ASN A 159 7.30 44.54 -30.61
CA ASN A 159 8.64 44.17 -30.16
C ASN A 159 9.69 44.43 -31.25
N SER A 160 10.00 45.71 -31.45
CA SER A 160 10.99 46.19 -32.44
C SER A 160 12.43 45.77 -32.15
N LYS A 161 12.72 45.25 -30.94
CA LYS A 161 14.05 44.78 -30.54
C LYS A 161 14.45 43.47 -31.21
N VAL A 162 13.48 42.60 -31.56
CA VAL A 162 13.77 41.28 -32.12
C VAL A 162 13.72 41.26 -33.66
N ARG A 163 12.82 42.05 -34.27
CA ARG A 163 12.80 42.33 -35.71
C ARG A 163 12.08 43.67 -35.94
N ARG A 164 12.41 44.36 -37.04
CA ARG A 164 11.84 45.69 -37.36
C ARG A 164 10.31 45.71 -37.33
N PHE A 165 9.66 44.65 -37.80
CA PHE A 165 8.20 44.52 -37.88
C PHE A 165 7.68 43.33 -37.05
N ALA A 166 8.15 43.20 -35.79
CA ALA A 166 7.75 42.12 -34.87
C ALA A 166 6.80 42.59 -33.76
N PHE A 167 5.98 41.66 -33.31
CA PHE A 167 5.04 41.82 -32.20
C PHE A 167 4.91 40.51 -31.40
N GLU A 168 4.54 40.62 -30.13
CA GLU A 168 4.39 39.51 -29.19
C GLU A 168 2.94 39.39 -28.72
N LEU A 169 2.42 38.16 -28.72
CA LEU A 169 1.15 37.81 -28.07
C LEU A 169 1.47 37.31 -26.66
N LYS A 170 0.92 37.98 -25.65
CA LYS A 170 1.08 37.58 -24.24
C LYS A 170 -0.12 36.72 -23.83
N MET A 171 0.15 35.55 -23.28
CA MET A 171 -0.88 34.64 -22.80
C MET A 171 -1.05 34.76 -21.28
N GLN A 172 -2.21 34.36 -20.75
CA GLN A 172 -2.52 34.36 -19.31
C GLN A 172 -1.58 33.45 -18.50
N ASP A 173 -1.10 32.36 -19.10
CA ASP A 173 -0.17 31.40 -18.48
C ASP A 173 1.31 31.88 -18.46
N LYS A 174 1.55 33.15 -18.79
CA LYS A 174 2.87 33.79 -18.95
C LYS A 174 3.67 33.30 -20.16
N SER A 175 3.12 32.45 -21.02
CA SER A 175 3.76 32.13 -22.30
C SER A 175 3.64 33.32 -23.28
N THR A 176 4.60 33.43 -24.21
CA THR A 176 4.59 34.48 -25.23
C THR A 176 4.84 33.90 -26.62
N PHE A 177 4.06 34.34 -27.60
CA PHE A 177 4.26 33.99 -29.01
C PHE A 177 4.83 35.19 -29.76
N LEU A 178 6.06 35.03 -30.26
CA LEU A 178 6.73 36.09 -31.03
C LEU A 178 6.44 35.92 -32.53
N LEU A 179 5.84 36.93 -33.14
CA LEU A 179 5.44 36.98 -34.54
C LEU A 179 6.08 38.18 -35.25
N ALA A 180 6.28 38.09 -36.56
CA ALA A 180 6.76 39.22 -37.36
C ALA A 180 6.18 39.20 -38.77
N ALA A 181 5.85 40.39 -39.30
CA ALA A 181 5.34 40.58 -40.65
C ALA A 181 6.45 40.97 -41.64
N ASP A 182 6.14 41.01 -42.93
CA ASP A 182 7.09 41.41 -43.98
C ASP A 182 7.18 42.94 -44.13
N SER A 183 6.14 43.68 -43.69
CA SER A 183 6.10 45.15 -43.68
C SER A 183 5.50 45.72 -42.40
N GLU A 184 5.73 47.02 -42.16
CA GLU A 184 5.14 47.78 -41.05
C GLU A 184 3.60 47.82 -41.17
N ALA A 185 3.08 48.04 -42.38
CA ALA A 185 1.65 48.08 -42.65
C ALA A 185 0.96 46.75 -42.31
N GLU A 186 1.56 45.62 -42.71
CA GLU A 186 1.01 44.30 -42.35
C GLU A 186 1.06 44.04 -40.84
N MET A 187 2.16 44.41 -40.17
CA MET A 187 2.28 44.27 -38.72
C MET A 187 1.20 45.07 -37.99
N GLU A 188 1.02 46.34 -38.36
CA GLU A 188 -0.02 47.20 -37.77
C GLU A 188 -1.42 46.64 -38.03
N GLU A 189 -1.68 46.17 -39.24
CA GLU A 189 -2.97 45.58 -39.60
C GLU A 189 -3.26 44.31 -38.77
N TRP A 190 -2.28 43.41 -38.63
CA TRP A 190 -2.41 42.22 -37.79
C TRP A 190 -2.59 42.57 -36.30
N MET A 191 -1.81 43.51 -35.78
CA MET A 191 -1.93 43.95 -34.38
C MET A 191 -3.28 44.60 -34.10
N ASN A 192 -3.76 45.48 -35.00
CA ASN A 192 -5.05 46.13 -34.87
C ASN A 192 -6.21 45.13 -34.93
N THR A 193 -6.12 44.14 -35.83
CA THR A 193 -7.11 43.06 -35.95
C THR A 193 -7.20 42.24 -34.66
N LEU A 194 -6.04 41.81 -34.14
CA LEU A 194 -5.98 40.99 -32.92
C LEU A 194 -6.41 41.78 -31.68
N ASN A 195 -5.98 43.04 -31.53
CA ASN A 195 -6.43 43.90 -30.43
C ASN A 195 -7.94 44.18 -30.49
N LYS A 196 -8.52 44.37 -31.69
CA LYS A 196 -9.97 44.57 -31.85
C LYS A 196 -10.76 43.35 -31.38
N ILE A 197 -10.28 42.14 -31.66
CA ILE A 197 -10.89 40.90 -31.18
C ILE A 197 -10.76 40.77 -29.67
N LEU A 198 -9.56 41.02 -29.12
CA LEU A 198 -9.34 40.94 -27.67
C LEU A 198 -10.23 41.93 -26.89
N HIS A 199 -10.43 43.14 -27.41
CA HIS A 199 -11.36 44.11 -26.82
C HIS A 199 -12.83 43.68 -26.96
N SER A 200 -13.23 43.14 -28.12
CA SER A 200 -14.57 42.59 -28.35
C SER A 200 -14.89 41.43 -27.39
N SER A 201 -13.96 40.49 -27.21
CA SER A 201 -14.12 39.35 -26.29
C SER A 201 -14.19 39.82 -24.83
N PHE A 202 -13.45 40.87 -24.46
CA PHE A 202 -13.50 41.46 -23.11
C PHE A 202 -14.82 42.17 -22.83
N GLU A 203 -15.39 42.90 -23.79
CA GLU A 203 -16.71 43.55 -23.65
C GLU A 203 -17.85 42.54 -23.55
N GLN A 204 -17.81 41.45 -24.33
CA GLN A 204 -18.79 40.36 -24.23
C GLN A 204 -18.75 39.67 -22.86
N ALA A 205 -17.56 39.39 -22.32
CA ALA A 205 -17.41 38.81 -20.99
C ALA A 205 -17.85 39.74 -19.85
N MET A 206 -17.79 41.07 -20.04
CA MET A 206 -18.30 42.06 -19.07
C MET A 206 -19.83 42.22 -19.14
N GLN A 207 -20.47 42.01 -20.30
CA GLN A 207 -21.92 42.05 -20.44
C GLN A 207 -22.62 40.83 -19.82
N GLU A 208 -22.02 39.63 -19.88
CA GLU A 208 -22.56 38.44 -19.21
C GLU A 208 -22.61 38.57 -17.68
N LYS A 209 -21.72 39.37 -17.07
CA LYS A 209 -21.73 39.63 -15.62
C LYS A 209 -22.77 40.67 -15.16
N ARG A 210 -23.44 41.39 -16.06
CA ARG A 210 -24.38 42.47 -15.73
C ARG A 210 -25.86 42.11 -15.93
N ASN A 211 -26.16 40.95 -16.52
CA ASN A 211 -27.54 40.46 -16.75
C ASN A 211 -27.99 39.40 -15.74
N GLY A 212 -27.38 39.38 -14.56
CA GLY A 212 -27.75 38.46 -13.48
C GLY A 212 -28.38 39.18 -12.28
N ASP A 213 -29.38 40.04 -12.48
CA ASP A 213 -30.34 40.36 -11.43
C ASP A 213 -31.59 41.11 -11.94
N LEU A 214 -32.75 40.76 -11.35
CA LEU A 214 -34.08 41.40 -11.32
C LEU A 214 -35.23 40.84 -12.19
N ASN A 215 -36.32 40.57 -11.44
CA ASN A 215 -37.64 40.04 -11.76
C ASN A 215 -38.66 41.10 -12.23
N ASP A 216 -39.78 40.57 -12.74
CA ASP A 216 -41.19 41.01 -12.68
C ASP A 216 -41.70 42.23 -13.50
N ASP A 217 -42.75 41.91 -14.27
CA ASP A 217 -44.01 42.62 -14.55
C ASP A 217 -44.00 44.16 -14.73
N GLU A 218 -44.44 44.62 -15.91
CA GLU A 218 -45.76 45.26 -16.10
C GLU A 218 -45.94 45.88 -17.51
N GLU A 219 -47.21 46.06 -17.85
CA GLU A 219 -47.83 46.36 -19.14
C GLU A 219 -47.60 47.74 -19.79
N GLN A 220 -47.73 47.73 -21.13
CA GLN A 220 -48.39 48.70 -22.02
C GLN A 220 -47.99 50.20 -22.04
N GLY A 221 -47.66 50.71 -23.24
CA GLY A 221 -48.02 52.09 -23.62
C GLY A 221 -47.17 52.84 -24.66
N LYS A 222 -47.51 52.64 -25.95
CA LYS A 222 -47.55 53.64 -27.05
C LYS A 222 -46.36 54.58 -27.36
N THR A 223 -45.68 54.23 -28.46
CA THR A 223 -45.41 55.00 -29.71
C THR A 223 -44.95 56.47 -29.64
N ASN A 224 -43.79 56.76 -30.25
CA ASN A 224 -43.71 57.60 -31.46
C ASN A 224 -42.47 57.27 -32.31
N LEU A 225 -42.72 57.16 -33.62
CA LEU A 225 -41.82 56.72 -34.68
C LEU A 225 -40.83 57.82 -35.11
N SER A 226 -39.63 57.41 -35.51
CA SER A 226 -38.87 58.06 -36.58
C SER A 226 -38.47 57.03 -37.63
N SER A 227 -38.84 57.34 -38.86
CA SER A 227 -38.81 56.53 -40.08
C SER A 227 -37.39 56.19 -40.55
N GLY A 228 -37.16 54.92 -40.89
CA GLY A 228 -35.98 54.46 -41.64
C GLY A 228 -35.70 52.95 -41.49
N SER A 229 -36.24 52.15 -42.41
CA SER A 229 -36.03 50.68 -42.59
C SER A 229 -37.08 49.76 -41.95
N PHE A 230 -38.29 49.76 -42.53
CA PHE A 230 -39.40 48.87 -42.12
C PHE A 230 -39.50 47.58 -42.95
N GLN A 231 -38.68 47.38 -43.98
CA GLN A 231 -38.81 46.22 -44.88
C GLN A 231 -37.87 45.07 -44.51
N ASP A 232 -36.64 45.37 -44.07
CA ASP A 232 -35.71 44.33 -43.61
C ASP A 232 -36.20 43.65 -42.32
N THR A 233 -36.73 44.41 -41.35
CA THR A 233 -37.12 43.87 -40.05
C THR A 233 -38.28 42.86 -40.13
N PHE A 234 -39.21 43.00 -41.07
CA PHE A 234 -40.31 42.03 -41.24
C PHE A 234 -39.85 40.73 -41.90
N GLN A 235 -38.89 40.80 -42.83
CA GLN A 235 -38.30 39.62 -43.44
C GLN A 235 -37.42 38.89 -42.42
N THR A 236 -36.56 39.61 -41.69
CA THR A 236 -35.74 39.00 -40.62
C THR A 236 -36.59 38.46 -39.48
N ALA A 237 -37.73 39.08 -39.16
CA ALA A 237 -38.66 38.57 -38.15
C ALA A 237 -39.35 37.29 -38.60
N ARG A 238 -39.81 37.21 -39.87
CA ARG A 238 -40.38 35.97 -40.43
C ARG A 238 -39.35 34.86 -40.55
N ASP A 239 -38.12 35.19 -40.96
CA ASP A 239 -37.02 34.24 -41.08
C ASP A 239 -36.51 33.78 -39.71
N ASN A 240 -36.51 34.66 -38.70
CA ASN A 240 -36.25 34.25 -37.32
C ASN A 240 -37.41 33.43 -36.75
N GLU A 241 -38.66 33.75 -37.07
CA GLU A 241 -39.81 32.96 -36.60
C GLU A 241 -39.86 31.57 -37.26
N SER A 242 -39.49 31.46 -38.55
CA SER A 242 -39.34 30.18 -39.25
C SER A 242 -38.14 29.38 -38.74
N LYS A 243 -36.98 30.04 -38.49
CA LYS A 243 -35.82 29.41 -37.83
C LYS A 243 -36.16 28.94 -36.43
N MET A 244 -36.78 29.78 -35.60
CA MET A 244 -37.18 29.43 -34.24
C MET A 244 -38.22 28.32 -34.25
N ARG A 245 -39.16 28.28 -35.21
CA ARG A 245 -40.07 27.13 -35.39
C ARG A 245 -39.31 25.88 -35.83
N SER A 246 -38.30 26.00 -36.71
CA SER A 246 -37.47 24.86 -37.12
C SER A 246 -36.58 24.31 -35.99
N GLU A 247 -36.07 25.19 -35.12
CA GLU A 247 -35.23 24.85 -33.96
C GLU A 247 -36.05 24.36 -32.76
N ALA A 248 -37.29 24.87 -32.60
CA ALA A 248 -38.23 24.44 -31.56
C ALA A 248 -39.04 23.18 -31.94
N ARG A 249 -38.95 22.71 -33.20
CA ARG A 249 -39.47 21.39 -33.59
C ARG A 249 -38.62 20.33 -32.90
N LEU A 250 -39.07 19.91 -31.71
CA LEU A 250 -38.57 18.73 -31.01
C LEU A 250 -38.45 17.60 -32.03
N LYS A 251 -37.22 17.09 -32.25
CA LYS A 251 -37.01 15.91 -33.07
C LYS A 251 -37.87 14.83 -32.43
N LEU A 252 -38.97 14.44 -33.08
CA LEU A 252 -39.99 13.57 -32.48
C LEU A 252 -39.37 12.29 -31.89
N PHE A 253 -38.25 11.85 -32.48
CA PHE A 253 -37.44 10.73 -32.00
C PHE A 253 -36.56 11.03 -30.78
N THR A 254 -36.12 12.27 -30.52
CA THR A 254 -35.42 12.60 -29.25
C THR A 254 -36.31 12.46 -28.01
N LEU A 255 -37.64 12.47 -28.19
CA LEU A 255 -38.62 12.19 -27.13
C LEU A 255 -38.90 10.69 -26.98
N ASP A 256 -38.41 9.85 -27.89
CA ASP A 256 -38.53 8.40 -27.81
C ASP A 256 -37.46 7.86 -26.84
N PRO A 257 -37.85 7.37 -25.65
CA PRO A 257 -36.93 6.80 -24.67
C PRO A 257 -36.12 5.61 -25.22
N ASP A 258 -36.59 4.99 -26.30
CA ASP A 258 -35.96 3.83 -26.94
C ASP A 258 -34.84 4.20 -27.92
N THR A 259 -34.70 5.48 -28.29
CA THR A 259 -33.66 5.95 -29.22
C THR A 259 -32.48 6.66 -28.56
N GLN A 260 -32.62 7.06 -27.28
CA GLN A 260 -31.53 7.61 -26.49
C GLN A 260 -30.57 6.47 -26.09
N LYS A 261 -29.41 6.36 -26.76
CA LYS A 261 -28.32 5.52 -26.25
C LYS A 261 -27.91 6.09 -24.89
N LEU A 262 -28.29 5.41 -23.82
CA LEU A 262 -27.71 5.64 -22.51
C LEU A 262 -26.23 5.20 -22.60
N ASP A 263 -25.30 6.16 -22.53
CA ASP A 263 -23.87 5.86 -22.56
C ASP A 263 -23.47 5.22 -21.23
N PHE A 264 -23.43 3.89 -21.25
CA PHE A 264 -23.04 3.06 -20.11
C PHE A 264 -21.63 2.50 -20.26
N THR A 265 -20.85 2.99 -21.21
CA THR A 265 -19.46 2.52 -21.44
C THR A 265 -18.53 2.78 -20.24
N GLY A 266 -18.96 3.58 -19.27
CA GLY A 266 -18.31 3.78 -17.97
C GLY A 266 -18.93 3.02 -16.78
N ILE A 267 -19.94 2.15 -16.97
CA ILE A 267 -20.62 1.44 -15.87
C ILE A 267 -19.91 0.14 -15.46
N GLU A 268 -19.23 -0.56 -16.36
CA GLU A 268 -18.45 -1.74 -15.97
C GLU A 268 -17.07 -1.30 -15.46
N PRO A 269 -16.79 -1.43 -14.14
CA PRO A 269 -15.48 -1.05 -13.61
C PRO A 269 -14.39 -1.96 -14.20
N ASP A 270 -13.21 -1.39 -14.47
CA ASP A 270 -12.00 -2.15 -14.84
C ASP A 270 -11.61 -3.08 -13.67
N VAL A 271 -12.13 -4.31 -13.68
CA VAL A 271 -11.87 -5.29 -12.62
C VAL A 271 -10.52 -5.97 -12.87
N ARG A 272 -9.56 -5.68 -11.99
CA ARG A 272 -8.22 -6.27 -11.98
C ARG A 272 -8.11 -7.41 -10.95
N PRO A 273 -7.21 -8.38 -11.15
CA PRO A 273 -6.91 -9.40 -10.14
C PRO A 273 -6.44 -8.78 -8.83
N PHE A 274 -6.38 -9.59 -7.77
CA PHE A 274 -5.76 -9.13 -6.53
C PHE A 274 -4.27 -8.85 -6.73
N GLU A 275 -3.86 -7.65 -6.36
CA GLU A 275 -2.49 -7.15 -6.45
C GLU A 275 -2.07 -6.58 -5.09
N GLU A 276 -0.80 -6.74 -4.73
CA GLU A 276 -0.24 -6.07 -3.54
C GLU A 276 -0.22 -4.56 -3.78
N LYS A 277 -0.99 -3.82 -3.00
CA LYS A 277 -0.95 -2.35 -2.96
C LYS A 277 -0.05 -1.93 -1.81
N PHE A 278 0.84 -1.00 -2.10
CA PHE A 278 1.66 -0.35 -1.08
C PHE A 278 1.13 1.04 -0.82
N GLY A 279 1.25 1.49 0.43
CA GLY A 279 1.09 2.90 0.77
C GLY A 279 2.14 3.78 0.11
N LYS A 280 2.39 4.96 0.69
CA LYS A 280 3.47 5.83 0.25
C LYS A 280 4.80 5.13 0.47
N ARG A 281 5.48 4.76 -0.63
CA ARG A 281 6.79 4.09 -0.59
C ARG A 281 7.93 5.09 -0.55
N VAL A 282 8.87 4.85 0.37
CA VAL A 282 9.95 5.75 0.70
C VAL A 282 11.27 4.97 0.75
N LEU A 283 12.26 5.42 -0.02
CA LEU A 283 13.61 4.88 0.01
C LEU A 283 14.43 5.62 1.07
N VAL A 284 14.96 4.88 2.04
CA VAL A 284 15.87 5.38 3.07
C VAL A 284 17.26 4.84 2.78
N SER A 285 18.21 5.71 2.45
CA SER A 285 19.60 5.34 2.16
C SER A 285 20.52 5.85 3.25
N CYS A 286 21.28 4.95 3.87
CA CYS A 286 22.21 5.26 4.95
C CYS A 286 23.62 5.34 4.39
N HIS A 287 24.23 6.52 4.49
CA HIS A 287 25.53 6.80 3.85
C HIS A 287 26.67 6.79 4.85
N ASN A 288 26.47 7.38 6.04
CA ASN A 288 27.54 7.51 7.03
C ASN A 288 26.98 7.65 8.46
N LEU A 289 27.69 7.07 9.42
CA LEU A 289 27.57 7.36 10.84
C LEU A 289 28.98 7.61 11.39
N SER A 290 29.28 8.86 11.73
CA SER A 290 30.62 9.25 12.17
C SER A 290 30.55 10.13 13.41
N PHE A 291 31.41 9.86 14.38
CA PHE A 291 31.61 10.73 15.53
C PHE A 291 32.84 11.61 15.32
N ASN A 292 32.92 12.74 16.02
CA ASN A 292 34.10 13.61 15.97
C ASN A 292 35.34 12.91 16.55
N LEU A 293 35.15 11.99 17.50
CA LEU A 293 36.23 11.17 18.04
C LEU A 293 36.59 10.06 17.05
N GLN A 294 37.58 10.33 16.20
CA GLN A 294 38.10 9.40 15.20
C GLN A 294 39.56 9.04 15.45
N GLY A 295 39.97 7.88 14.94
CA GLY A 295 41.35 7.40 15.05
C GLY A 295 41.67 6.31 14.03
N CYS A 296 42.96 6.03 13.87
CA CYS A 296 43.44 4.87 13.10
C CYS A 296 43.25 3.60 13.94
N VAL A 297 42.36 2.72 13.49
CA VAL A 297 42.09 1.43 14.15
C VAL A 297 43.06 0.33 13.71
N ALA A 298 43.76 0.51 12.58
CA ALA A 298 44.75 -0.44 12.09
C ALA A 298 45.97 -0.54 13.03
N GLU A 299 46.62 -1.70 13.07
CA GLU A 299 47.75 -1.97 13.97
C GLU A 299 49.04 -1.25 13.57
N ASN A 300 49.20 -0.94 12.29
CA ASN A 300 50.38 -0.29 11.71
C ASN A 300 50.32 1.25 11.69
N GLU A 301 49.29 1.87 12.28
CA GLU A 301 49.06 3.33 12.31
C GLU A 301 48.96 4.04 10.93
N GLU A 302 49.11 3.32 9.81
CA GLU A 302 48.99 3.80 8.42
C GLU A 302 47.55 3.64 7.84
N GLY A 303 46.55 3.38 8.68
CA GLY A 303 45.18 3.12 8.27
C GLY A 303 44.30 4.38 8.13
N PRO A 304 43.09 4.25 7.54
CA PRO A 304 42.16 5.37 7.43
C PRO A 304 41.64 5.82 8.81
N MET A 305 41.35 7.12 8.93
CA MET A 305 40.66 7.68 10.09
C MET A 305 39.20 7.21 10.08
N THR A 306 38.80 6.51 11.14
CA THR A 306 37.47 5.92 11.27
C THR A 306 36.94 6.15 12.69
N ASN A 307 35.70 5.74 12.97
CA ASN A 307 35.24 5.60 14.35
C ASN A 307 36.19 4.64 15.09
N VAL A 308 36.57 5.00 16.32
CA VAL A 308 37.51 4.21 17.13
C VAL A 308 36.95 2.88 17.64
N GLU A 309 35.68 2.62 17.40
CA GLU A 309 34.96 1.41 17.83
C GLU A 309 33.68 1.19 17.01
N PRO A 310 33.11 -0.02 17.02
CA PRO A 310 31.93 -0.32 16.22
C PRO A 310 30.63 0.29 16.77
N PHE A 311 29.85 0.87 15.86
CA PHE A 311 28.48 1.38 16.10
C PHE A 311 27.48 0.75 15.13
N TYR A 312 26.29 0.45 15.62
CA TYR A 312 25.24 -0.20 14.84
C TYR A 312 24.00 0.68 14.81
N LEU A 313 23.44 0.89 13.62
CA LEU A 313 22.29 1.75 13.41
C LEU A 313 21.04 0.89 13.25
N VAL A 314 19.96 1.28 13.91
CA VAL A 314 18.63 0.67 13.77
C VAL A 314 17.64 1.77 13.45
N LEU A 315 16.91 1.62 12.34
CA LEU A 315 15.95 2.59 11.84
C LEU A 315 14.53 2.01 11.85
N SER A 316 13.56 2.76 12.39
CA SER A 316 12.14 2.39 12.32
C SER A 316 11.22 3.61 12.31
N LEU A 317 10.00 3.41 11.81
CA LEU A 317 8.98 4.43 11.69
C LEU A 317 8.03 4.42 12.89
N PHE A 318 7.77 5.61 13.42
CA PHE A 318 6.86 5.86 14.53
C PHE A 318 5.79 6.86 14.12
N ASP A 319 4.53 6.49 14.30
CA ASP A 319 3.36 7.34 14.16
C ASP A 319 3.01 7.87 15.55
N VAL A 320 3.39 9.13 15.79
CA VAL A 320 3.20 9.80 17.08
C VAL A 320 1.73 10.15 17.32
N GLN A 321 0.99 10.45 16.24
CA GLN A 321 -0.43 10.78 16.31
C GLN A 321 -1.25 9.62 16.88
N ASN A 322 -0.92 8.38 16.45
CA ASN A 322 -1.60 7.17 16.89
C ASN A 322 -0.80 6.35 17.93
N THR A 323 0.30 6.90 18.46
CA THR A 323 1.17 6.27 19.48
C THR A 323 1.56 4.82 19.14
N ARG A 324 2.03 4.61 17.90
CA ARG A 324 2.39 3.27 17.42
C ARG A 324 3.66 3.25 16.58
N LYS A 325 4.42 2.18 16.70
CA LYS A 325 5.50 1.85 15.76
C LYS A 325 4.86 1.22 14.53
N ILE A 326 5.18 1.71 13.34
CA ILE A 326 4.50 1.32 12.08
C ILE A 326 5.40 0.57 11.10
N SER A 327 6.66 0.32 11.45
CA SER A 327 7.56 -0.52 10.67
C SER A 327 8.39 -1.44 11.56
N ALA A 328 8.86 -2.54 11.00
CA ALA A 328 9.93 -3.33 11.60
C ALA A 328 11.25 -2.54 11.70
N ASP A 329 12.20 -3.07 12.46
CA ASP A 329 13.54 -2.51 12.62
C ASP A 329 14.45 -2.82 11.41
N PHE A 330 14.89 -1.77 10.73
CA PHE A 330 15.91 -1.84 9.68
C PHE A 330 17.31 -1.71 10.27
N HIS A 331 18.05 -2.81 10.29
CA HIS A 331 19.38 -2.89 10.89
C HIS A 331 20.45 -2.57 9.85
N VAL A 332 21.35 -1.63 10.18
CA VAL A 332 22.39 -1.14 9.28
C VAL A 332 23.75 -1.12 10.01
N ASP A 333 24.76 -1.69 9.36
CA ASP A 333 26.16 -1.62 9.80
C ASP A 333 26.96 -0.78 8.80
N LEU A 334 27.28 0.45 9.20
CA LEU A 334 28.10 1.40 8.43
C LEU A 334 29.59 1.39 8.86
N ASN A 335 30.02 0.41 9.66
CA ASN A 335 31.38 0.36 10.15
C ASN A 335 32.37 0.09 9.02
N HIS A 336 33.51 0.76 9.06
CA HIS A 336 34.62 0.46 8.15
C HIS A 336 35.08 -0.99 8.35
N PRO A 337 35.53 -1.72 7.30
CA PRO A 337 35.95 -3.12 7.42
C PRO A 337 36.97 -3.39 8.56
N VAL A 338 37.92 -2.48 8.77
CA VAL A 338 38.92 -2.57 9.87
C VAL A 338 38.25 -2.51 11.25
N VAL A 339 37.18 -1.74 11.42
CA VAL A 339 36.42 -1.67 12.68
C VAL A 339 35.62 -2.96 12.88
N ARG A 340 35.04 -3.52 11.81
CA ARG A 340 34.28 -4.79 11.88
C ARG A 340 35.14 -5.96 12.37
N GLN A 341 36.41 -5.99 11.97
CA GLN A 341 37.38 -7.02 12.41
C GLN A 341 37.57 -7.07 13.93
N MET A 342 37.32 -5.97 14.66
CA MET A 342 37.42 -5.94 16.12
C MET A 342 36.46 -6.94 16.80
N THR A 343 35.33 -7.26 16.14
CA THR A 343 34.29 -8.17 16.66
C THR A 343 34.35 -9.59 16.09
N SER A 344 35.27 -9.86 15.15
CA SER A 344 35.36 -11.16 14.44
C SER A 344 35.93 -12.32 15.26
N GLY A 345 36.42 -12.08 16.48
CA GLY A 345 36.98 -13.11 17.38
C GLY A 345 35.93 -14.02 18.06
N TYR A 346 34.64 -13.69 18.00
CA TYR A 346 33.55 -14.53 18.50
C TYR A 346 32.92 -15.32 17.34
N GLY A 347 33.26 -16.61 17.23
CA GLY A 347 32.41 -17.63 16.59
C GLY A 347 32.15 -17.56 15.08
N THR A 348 32.79 -16.69 14.31
CA THR A 348 32.63 -16.66 12.83
C THR A 348 33.65 -17.51 12.07
N THR A 349 34.50 -18.27 12.77
CA THR A 349 35.46 -19.21 12.17
C THR A 349 35.04 -20.68 12.29
N SER A 350 33.75 -21.00 12.48
CA SER A 350 33.24 -22.34 12.17
C SER A 350 32.74 -22.39 10.73
N ASN A 351 33.64 -22.82 9.84
CA ASN A 351 33.36 -23.43 8.55
C ASN A 351 32.45 -22.63 7.59
N ILE A 352 33.08 -21.80 6.74
CA ILE A 352 32.65 -21.72 5.33
C ILE A 352 33.03 -23.06 4.68
N GLN A 353 32.40 -24.15 5.12
CA GLN A 353 32.27 -25.36 4.33
C GLN A 353 30.88 -25.29 3.74
N ILE A 354 30.87 -25.04 2.44
CA ILE A 354 29.76 -25.29 1.55
C ILE A 354 29.43 -26.79 1.70
N ILE A 355 28.54 -27.12 2.62
CA ILE A 355 27.83 -28.39 2.59
C ILE A 355 26.58 -28.09 1.79
N GLY A 356 26.60 -28.56 0.54
CA GLY A 356 25.44 -28.54 -0.33
C GLY A 356 24.32 -29.35 0.31
N ASP A 357 23.24 -28.65 0.64
CA ASP A 357 21.91 -29.24 0.59
C ASP A 357 21.02 -28.24 -0.16
N GLY A 358 20.28 -28.75 -1.12
CA GLY A 358 19.65 -27.95 -2.16
C GLY A 358 18.54 -27.06 -1.62
N SER A 359 18.79 -25.76 -1.47
CA SER A 359 17.75 -24.73 -1.51
C SER A 359 18.37 -23.34 -1.66
N LEU A 360 18.02 -22.67 -2.77
CA LEU A 360 18.22 -21.25 -3.10
C LEU A 360 19.68 -20.74 -2.95
N GLU A 361 20.38 -20.66 -4.08
CA GLU A 361 21.62 -19.88 -4.21
C GLU A 361 21.34 -18.39 -3.91
N HIS A 362 21.63 -17.95 -2.68
CA HIS A 362 21.46 -16.57 -2.24
C HIS A 362 22.63 -15.68 -2.73
N PRO A 363 22.40 -14.46 -3.25
CA PRO A 363 23.47 -13.65 -3.85
C PRO A 363 24.54 -13.19 -2.85
N GLU A 364 25.80 -13.35 -3.24
CA GLU A 364 26.97 -13.19 -2.37
C GLU A 364 27.31 -11.70 -2.10
N GLN A 365 27.66 -11.41 -0.84
CA GLN A 365 28.24 -10.16 -0.31
C GLN A 365 27.35 -8.90 -0.18
N ALA A 366 26.56 -8.50 -1.18
CA ALA A 366 25.79 -7.25 -1.11
C ALA A 366 24.62 -7.29 -0.09
N HIS A 367 24.05 -8.47 0.18
CA HIS A 367 22.98 -8.65 1.17
C HIS A 367 23.47 -8.70 2.62
N LEU A 368 24.77 -8.90 2.85
CA LEU A 368 25.29 -9.02 4.22
C LEU A 368 25.23 -7.69 4.97
N TYR A 369 25.30 -6.55 4.27
CA TYR A 369 25.33 -5.22 4.88
C TYR A 369 24.35 -4.28 4.16
N PRO A 370 23.03 -4.48 4.32
CA PRO A 370 22.05 -3.61 3.67
C PRO A 370 22.16 -2.19 4.23
N THR A 371 22.39 -1.22 3.33
CA THR A 371 22.44 0.21 3.67
C THR A 371 21.22 0.99 3.17
N GLN A 372 20.37 0.35 2.36
CA GLN A 372 19.18 0.95 1.77
C GLN A 372 17.93 0.14 2.10
N GLY A 373 16.94 0.80 2.69
CA GLY A 373 15.66 0.23 3.10
C GLY A 373 14.49 0.89 2.38
N VAL A 374 13.51 0.11 1.94
CA VAL A 374 12.25 0.62 1.38
C VAL A 374 11.15 0.47 2.41
N PHE A 375 10.62 1.61 2.86
CA PHE A 375 9.54 1.69 3.83
C PHE A 375 8.23 2.02 3.11
N SER A 376 7.14 1.38 3.53
CA SER A 376 5.78 1.69 3.06
C SER A 376 4.98 2.32 4.20
N VAL A 377 4.16 3.33 3.87
CA VAL A 377 3.28 3.99 4.84
C VAL A 377 1.89 4.15 4.24
N THR A 378 0.95 3.31 4.68
CA THR A 378 -0.45 3.25 4.20
C THR A 378 -1.22 4.52 4.57
N CYS A 379 -0.97 5.08 5.75
CA CYS A 379 -1.59 6.32 6.23
C CYS A 379 -0.50 7.38 6.48
N PRO A 380 -0.01 8.10 5.45
CA PRO A 380 1.05 9.08 5.65
C PRO A 380 0.51 10.39 6.26
N HIS A 381 1.25 10.97 7.21
CA HIS A 381 0.94 12.27 7.82
C HIS A 381 2.18 12.91 8.47
N PRO A 382 2.16 14.21 8.85
CA PRO A 382 3.34 14.93 9.34
C PRO A 382 3.89 14.49 10.71
N GLU A 383 3.20 13.59 11.40
CA GLU A 383 3.62 13.06 12.71
C GLU A 383 4.18 11.64 12.61
N VAL A 384 4.52 11.20 11.39
CA VAL A 384 5.36 10.03 11.15
C VAL A 384 6.83 10.44 11.20
N PHE A 385 7.57 9.83 12.13
CA PHE A 385 9.00 10.06 12.34
C PHE A 385 9.80 8.83 11.96
N LEU A 386 10.95 9.04 11.31
CA LEU A 386 12.01 8.05 11.21
C LEU A 386 12.93 8.22 12.42
N VAL A 387 13.01 7.18 13.25
CA VAL A 387 13.85 7.14 14.44
C VAL A 387 15.09 6.30 14.15
N ALA A 388 16.25 6.85 14.47
CA ALA A 388 17.55 6.18 14.46
C ALA A 388 17.96 5.86 15.90
N ARG A 389 18.07 4.57 16.25
CA ARG A 389 18.70 4.10 17.48
C ARG A 389 20.13 3.64 17.16
N ILE A 390 21.09 4.00 18.00
CA ILE A 390 22.51 3.63 17.85
C ILE A 390 22.90 2.74 19.02
N GLU A 391 23.46 1.58 18.70
CA GLU A 391 24.03 0.63 19.66
C GLU A 391 25.54 0.56 19.52
N LYS A 392 26.23 0.14 20.59
CA LYS A 392 27.66 -0.19 20.57
C LYS A 392 27.93 -1.48 21.35
N VAL A 393 29.16 -1.99 21.30
CA VAL A 393 29.60 -3.11 22.13
C VAL A 393 29.53 -2.73 23.62
N LEU A 394 29.06 -3.67 24.46
CA LEU A 394 28.96 -3.48 25.91
C LEU A 394 30.33 -3.16 26.55
N GLN A 395 30.44 -2.00 27.22
CA GLN A 395 31.71 -1.48 27.76
C GLN A 395 31.59 -0.80 29.14
N GLY A 396 30.39 -0.68 29.70
CA GLY A 396 30.15 0.03 30.96
C GLY A 396 28.82 0.77 30.97
N GLY A 397 28.66 1.73 31.88
CA GLY A 397 27.49 2.60 31.92
C GLY A 397 27.44 3.56 30.72
N ILE A 398 26.23 3.85 30.20
CA ILE A 398 26.03 4.70 29.02
C ILE A 398 26.70 6.06 29.20
N THR A 399 26.43 6.74 30.33
CA THR A 399 27.02 8.05 30.67
C THR A 399 28.54 8.09 30.52
N HIS A 400 29.24 7.11 31.10
CA HIS A 400 30.70 7.01 31.05
C HIS A 400 31.20 6.72 29.63
N CYS A 401 30.52 5.83 28.91
CA CYS A 401 30.89 5.49 27.53
C CYS A 401 30.69 6.66 26.56
N THR A 402 29.74 7.55 26.84
CA THR A 402 29.40 8.69 25.97
C THR A 402 30.23 9.93 26.24
N GLU A 403 30.83 10.07 27.43
CA GLU A 403 31.58 11.27 27.82
C GLU A 403 32.69 11.66 26.83
N PRO A 404 33.50 10.74 26.28
CA PRO A 404 34.52 11.07 25.28
C PRO A 404 33.96 11.66 23.98
N TYR A 405 32.70 11.35 23.67
CA TYR A 405 32.02 11.78 22.43
C TYR A 405 31.26 13.11 22.60
N MET A 406 31.17 13.65 23.81
CA MET A 406 30.48 14.92 24.08
C MET A 406 31.42 16.14 24.05
N LYS A 407 32.74 15.91 24.12
CA LYS A 407 33.75 16.97 24.21
C LYS A 407 34.44 17.15 22.86
N SER A 408 34.60 18.39 22.41
CA SER A 408 35.36 18.73 21.19
C SER A 408 36.87 18.78 21.46
N SER A 409 37.44 17.69 21.98
CA SER A 409 38.89 17.62 22.25
C SER A 409 39.56 16.61 21.32
N ASP A 410 40.36 17.10 20.38
CA ASP A 410 41.22 16.31 19.46
C ASP A 410 42.44 15.72 20.18
N SER A 411 42.21 15.16 21.38
CA SER A 411 43.28 14.58 22.18
C SER A 411 43.56 13.16 21.70
N THR A 412 44.66 13.00 20.95
CA THR A 412 45.18 11.68 20.54
C THR A 412 45.27 10.70 21.72
N LYS A 413 45.56 11.20 22.94
CA LYS A 413 45.59 10.37 24.16
C LYS A 413 44.21 9.82 24.54
N VAL A 414 43.15 10.61 24.38
CA VAL A 414 41.76 10.18 24.63
C VAL A 414 41.33 9.17 23.57
N THR A 415 41.58 9.46 22.28
CA THR A 415 41.32 8.55 21.16
C THR A 415 41.96 7.18 21.39
N GLN A 416 43.27 7.14 21.70
CA GLN A 416 44.00 5.90 21.96
C GLN A 416 43.49 5.15 23.19
N LYS A 417 43.09 5.87 24.26
CA LYS A 417 42.49 5.26 25.45
C LYS A 417 41.15 4.59 25.12
N VAL A 418 40.27 5.26 24.37
CA VAL A 418 38.97 4.72 23.97
C VAL A 418 39.17 3.51 23.04
N LEU A 419 40.02 3.62 22.02
CA LEU A 419 40.34 2.51 21.12
C LEU A 419 40.88 1.28 21.87
N LYS A 420 41.80 1.47 22.81
CA LYS A 420 42.34 0.36 23.63
C LYS A 420 41.24 -0.34 24.42
N ASN A 421 40.37 0.42 25.09
CA ASN A 421 39.24 -0.13 25.83
C ASN A 421 38.26 -0.86 24.90
N ALA A 422 38.00 -0.28 23.74
CA ALA A 422 37.11 -0.86 22.75
C ALA A 422 37.64 -2.19 22.21
N ARG A 423 38.94 -2.30 21.89
CA ARG A 423 39.56 -3.57 21.48
C ARG A 423 39.38 -4.66 22.54
N THR A 424 39.66 -4.35 23.81
CA THR A 424 39.49 -5.31 24.93
C THR A 424 38.03 -5.74 25.09
N ALA A 425 37.08 -4.82 24.92
CA ALA A 425 35.67 -5.15 25.02
C ALA A 425 35.17 -5.94 23.81
N CYS A 426 35.55 -5.58 22.58
CA CYS A 426 35.14 -6.31 21.38
C CYS A 426 35.66 -7.75 21.39
N SER A 427 36.88 -7.97 21.90
CA SER A 427 37.46 -9.32 22.00
C SER A 427 36.83 -10.22 23.07
N ARG A 428 36.06 -9.66 24.03
CA ARG A 428 35.45 -10.42 25.14
C ARG A 428 33.93 -10.36 25.19
N LEU A 429 33.34 -9.29 24.67
CA LEU A 429 31.91 -8.97 24.76
C LEU A 429 31.33 -8.65 23.38
N GLY A 430 32.03 -9.02 22.30
CA GLY A 430 31.71 -8.63 20.92
C GLY A 430 30.33 -9.04 20.43
N GLN A 431 29.65 -9.99 21.07
CA GLN A 431 28.27 -10.38 20.78
C GLN A 431 27.21 -9.54 21.53
N PHE A 432 27.60 -8.90 22.64
CA PHE A 432 26.69 -8.11 23.47
C PHE A 432 26.70 -6.65 23.04
N ARG A 433 25.50 -6.13 22.76
CA ARG A 433 25.30 -4.71 22.48
C ARG A 433 24.77 -4.00 23.72
N MET A 434 24.96 -2.68 23.75
CA MET A 434 24.34 -1.78 24.70
C MET A 434 23.79 -0.55 23.95
N PRO A 435 22.74 0.10 24.48
CA PRO A 435 22.24 1.34 23.92
C PRO A 435 23.28 2.45 24.03
N PHE A 436 23.31 3.36 23.05
CA PHE A 436 24.29 4.44 23.02
C PHE A 436 23.65 5.81 22.78
N ALA A 437 22.93 5.97 21.67
CA ALA A 437 22.35 7.24 21.26
C ALA A 437 21.09 7.05 20.42
N TRP A 438 20.35 8.13 20.21
CA TRP A 438 19.22 8.17 19.29
C TRP A 438 19.12 9.52 18.58
N ALA A 439 18.47 9.53 17.43
CA ALA A 439 18.08 10.73 16.71
C ALA A 439 16.77 10.48 15.95
N ALA A 440 16.08 11.55 15.54
CA ALA A 440 14.85 11.41 14.77
C ALA A 440 14.73 12.51 13.71
N ARG A 441 13.87 12.27 12.72
CA ARG A 441 13.41 13.27 11.75
C ARG A 441 11.97 12.99 11.30
N PRO A 442 11.16 14.02 11.00
CA PRO A 442 9.88 13.81 10.32
C PRO A 442 10.09 13.28 8.89
N VAL A 443 9.12 12.51 8.41
CA VAL A 443 9.15 11.90 7.06
C VAL A 443 8.32 12.71 6.06
N PHE A 444 7.13 13.16 6.47
CA PHE A 444 6.18 13.86 5.61
C PHE A 444 5.95 15.32 6.04
N LYS A 445 5.67 16.20 5.08
CA LYS A 445 5.32 17.61 5.31
C LYS A 445 3.82 17.82 5.55
N ASP A 446 2.99 16.98 4.95
CA ASP A 446 1.53 17.11 4.94
C ASP A 446 0.84 15.73 5.02
N ALA A 447 -0.48 15.75 5.18
CA ALA A 447 -1.33 14.55 5.22
C ALA A 447 -1.54 13.89 3.84
N SER A 448 -1.05 14.50 2.75
CA SER A 448 -1.07 13.87 1.42
C SER A 448 0.13 12.94 1.19
N GLY A 449 1.06 12.88 2.17
CA GLY A 449 2.26 12.07 2.08
C GLY A 449 3.37 12.68 1.24
N THR A 450 3.40 14.02 1.12
CA THR A 450 4.54 14.73 0.51
C THR A 450 5.78 14.57 1.39
N LEU A 451 6.88 14.04 0.84
CA LEU A 451 8.11 13.84 1.59
C LEU A 451 8.78 15.15 2.00
N ASP A 452 9.31 15.19 3.22
CA ASP A 452 10.19 16.26 3.68
C ASP A 452 11.66 16.00 3.32
N LYS A 453 12.02 16.21 2.06
CA LYS A 453 13.41 16.03 1.59
C LYS A 453 14.43 16.96 2.28
N ASN A 454 13.99 18.10 2.82
CA ASN A 454 14.86 19.10 3.43
C ASN A 454 15.07 18.85 4.92
N ALA A 455 14.19 18.08 5.58
CA ALA A 455 14.40 17.69 6.96
C ALA A 455 15.73 16.95 7.11
N ARG A 456 16.43 17.24 8.19
CA ARG A 456 17.63 16.53 8.63
C ARG A 456 17.32 15.78 9.92
N PHE A 457 18.12 14.78 10.24
CA PHE A 457 18.13 14.21 11.58
C PHE A 457 18.45 15.31 12.60
N SER A 458 17.86 15.17 13.78
CA SER A 458 18.28 15.92 14.97
C SER A 458 19.74 15.66 15.31
N ALA A 459 20.25 16.39 16.30
CA ALA A 459 21.51 16.00 16.95
C ALA A 459 21.41 14.56 17.50
N LEU A 460 22.56 13.92 17.64
CA LEU A 460 22.66 12.60 18.28
C LEU A 460 22.49 12.77 19.79
N TYR A 461 21.33 12.42 20.32
CA TYR A 461 21.06 12.49 21.75
C TYR A 461 21.55 11.24 22.44
N ARG A 462 22.21 11.42 23.59
CA ARG A 462 22.62 10.32 24.44
C ARG A 462 21.39 9.52 24.91
N GLN A 463 21.45 8.20 24.81
CA GLN A 463 20.41 7.34 25.34
C GLN A 463 20.40 7.38 26.87
N ASP A 464 19.22 7.53 27.47
CA ASP A 464 19.03 7.41 28.92
C ASP A 464 18.75 5.94 29.26
N SER A 465 19.46 5.40 30.26
CA SER A 465 19.34 4.00 30.67
C SER A 465 18.01 3.69 31.37
N SER A 466 17.25 4.70 31.79
CA SER A 466 15.94 4.53 32.43
C SER A 466 14.77 4.93 31.53
N LYS A 467 15.00 5.13 30.22
CA LYS A 467 13.97 5.57 29.27
C LYS A 467 14.13 4.83 27.95
N LEU A 468 13.94 3.51 27.96
CA LEU A 468 14.11 2.67 26.77
C LEU A 468 12.76 2.30 26.13
N SER A 469 11.67 2.36 26.89
CA SER A 469 10.36 1.95 26.43
C SER A 469 9.89 2.72 25.19
N ASP A 470 9.01 2.10 24.41
CA ASP A 470 8.39 2.79 23.26
C ASP A 470 7.55 4.00 23.74
N GLU A 471 6.92 3.92 24.91
CA GLU A 471 6.23 5.05 25.54
C GLU A 471 7.16 6.25 25.79
N ASP A 472 8.38 5.99 26.27
CA ASP A 472 9.37 7.05 26.46
C ASP A 472 9.83 7.65 25.13
N MET A 473 9.98 6.80 24.09
CA MET A 473 10.25 7.28 22.74
C MET A 473 9.12 8.18 22.23
N PHE A 474 7.84 7.81 22.41
CA PHE A 474 6.71 8.67 22.02
C PHE A 474 6.69 10.00 22.78
N LYS A 475 7.01 10.00 24.09
CA LYS A 475 7.15 11.24 24.87
C LYS A 475 8.26 12.13 24.32
N LEU A 476 9.41 11.55 23.97
CA LEU A 476 10.52 12.27 23.34
C LEU A 476 10.10 12.84 21.97
N LEU A 477 9.46 12.05 21.11
CA LEU A 477 9.02 12.51 19.79
C LEU A 477 7.92 13.58 19.86
N THR A 478 7.02 13.50 20.84
CA THR A 478 5.99 14.53 21.08
C THR A 478 6.64 15.87 21.46
N ASP A 479 7.75 15.82 22.19
CA ASP A 479 8.50 17.01 22.58
C ASP A 479 9.49 17.48 21.48
N PHE A 480 9.62 16.77 20.37
CA PHE A 480 10.55 17.08 19.28
C PHE A 480 10.33 18.45 18.65
N ARG A 481 9.07 18.91 18.60
CA ARG A 481 8.71 20.24 18.11
C ARG A 481 8.95 21.36 19.14
N LYS A 482 9.46 21.05 20.34
CA LYS A 482 9.73 22.02 21.42
C LYS A 482 11.24 22.20 21.61
N PRO A 483 11.88 23.20 20.97
CA PRO A 483 13.34 23.39 21.01
C PRO A 483 13.89 23.48 22.42
N GLU A 484 13.17 24.14 23.34
CA GLU A 484 13.58 24.30 24.75
C GLU A 484 13.72 22.99 25.51
N LYS A 485 12.92 21.97 25.15
CA LYS A 485 13.00 20.64 25.75
C LYS A 485 14.12 19.81 25.11
N MET A 486 14.22 19.87 23.78
CA MET A 486 15.25 19.16 23.02
C MET A 486 16.66 19.66 23.32
N ALA A 487 16.84 20.96 23.56
CA ALA A 487 18.12 21.56 23.90
C ALA A 487 18.69 21.10 25.27
N LYS A 488 17.85 20.53 26.15
CA LYS A 488 18.28 20.01 27.46
C LYS A 488 18.85 18.60 27.38
N LEU A 489 18.65 17.90 26.26
CA LEU A 489 19.13 16.53 26.10
C LEU A 489 20.65 16.53 25.85
N PRO A 490 21.43 15.63 26.48
CA PRO A 490 22.86 15.56 26.25
C PRO A 490 23.17 15.16 24.80
N VAL A 491 23.95 15.99 24.10
CA VAL A 491 24.30 15.79 22.68
C VAL A 491 25.67 15.14 22.55
N LEU A 492 25.77 14.16 21.66
CA LEU A 492 27.03 13.57 21.21
C LEU A 492 27.48 14.27 19.92
N LEU A 493 28.78 14.55 19.83
CA LEU A 493 29.39 15.19 18.67
C LEU A 493 29.63 14.15 17.57
N GLY A 494 28.72 14.11 16.62
CA GLY A 494 28.77 13.25 15.45
C GLY A 494 27.67 13.60 14.46
N ASN A 495 27.70 12.93 13.31
CA ASN A 495 26.74 13.11 12.23
C ASN A 495 26.24 11.75 11.73
N ILE A 496 24.93 11.72 11.45
CA ILE A 496 24.26 10.63 10.74
C ILE A 496 23.79 11.17 9.39
N ASP A 497 24.27 10.58 8.30
CA ASP A 497 23.91 10.93 6.94
C ASP A 497 22.98 9.87 6.35
N VAL A 498 21.71 10.24 6.22
CA VAL A 498 20.63 9.40 5.71
C VAL A 498 19.75 10.24 4.80
N THR A 499 19.56 9.79 3.57
CA THR A 499 18.66 10.42 2.60
C THR A 499 17.32 9.68 2.52
N ILE A 500 16.25 10.44 2.28
CA ILE A 500 14.88 9.95 2.13
C ILE A 500 14.33 10.41 0.79
N ASP A 501 13.99 9.48 -0.08
CA ASP A 501 13.48 9.74 -1.43
C ASP A 501 12.19 8.97 -1.74
N ASN A 502 11.44 9.44 -2.74
CA ASN A 502 10.29 8.68 -3.24
C ASN A 502 10.82 7.45 -3.98
N MET A 503 10.21 6.30 -3.74
CA MET A 503 10.51 5.09 -4.49
C MET A 503 9.74 5.10 -5.82
N ALA A 504 10.43 4.76 -6.92
CA ALA A 504 9.79 4.64 -8.23
C ALA A 504 8.85 3.42 -8.27
N PRO A 505 7.71 3.48 -8.99
CA PRO A 505 6.76 2.37 -9.08
C PRO A 505 7.39 1.06 -9.57
N ASP A 506 8.35 1.15 -10.48
CA ASP A 506 9.04 0.01 -11.13
C ASP A 506 10.38 -0.34 -10.48
N GLY A 507 10.55 -0.07 -9.17
CA GLY A 507 11.82 -0.24 -8.46
C GLY A 507 12.50 -1.59 -8.72
N THR A 508 13.63 -1.56 -9.44
CA THR A 508 14.44 -2.74 -9.77
C THR A 508 15.38 -3.12 -8.62
N ASN A 509 15.82 -4.37 -8.57
CA ASN A 509 16.79 -4.86 -7.57
C ASN A 509 16.34 -4.78 -6.09
N CYS A 510 15.08 -5.12 -5.84
CA CYS A 510 14.46 -5.09 -4.52
C CYS A 510 14.24 -6.51 -3.97
N ILE A 511 14.39 -6.65 -2.67
CA ILE A 511 14.11 -7.88 -1.92
C ILE A 511 13.01 -7.59 -0.89
N THR A 512 12.07 -8.52 -0.74
CA THR A 512 10.97 -8.39 0.23
C THR A 512 11.46 -8.46 1.68
N SER A 513 10.59 -8.18 2.64
CA SER A 513 10.89 -8.35 4.06
C SER A 513 11.23 -9.81 4.42
N SER A 514 10.77 -10.81 3.64
CA SER A 514 11.12 -12.24 3.79
C SER A 514 12.38 -12.65 3.01
N TYR A 515 13.19 -11.68 2.56
CA TYR A 515 14.39 -11.93 1.78
C TYR A 515 14.15 -12.61 0.41
N ILE A 516 12.93 -12.44 -0.16
CA ILE A 516 12.57 -12.99 -1.48
C ILE A 516 12.80 -11.92 -2.57
N PRO A 517 13.54 -12.21 -3.65
CA PRO A 517 13.73 -11.26 -4.74
C PRO A 517 12.43 -10.89 -5.46
N VAL A 518 12.22 -9.59 -5.70
CA VAL A 518 11.14 -9.05 -6.55
C VAL A 518 11.49 -9.28 -8.03
N ARG A 519 10.50 -9.41 -8.91
CA ARG A 519 10.74 -9.47 -10.37
C ARG A 519 11.54 -8.24 -10.82
N ASN A 520 12.37 -8.42 -11.84
CA ASN A 520 13.40 -7.45 -12.26
C ASN A 520 14.57 -7.30 -11.26
N PHE A 521 14.81 -8.32 -10.44
CA PHE A 521 16.06 -8.45 -9.68
C PHE A 521 17.20 -8.85 -10.61
N GLU A 522 18.24 -8.02 -10.70
CA GLU A 522 19.38 -8.24 -11.58
C GLU A 522 20.58 -8.69 -10.75
N GLN A 523 20.78 -10.01 -10.66
CA GLN A 523 21.79 -10.66 -9.81
C GLN A 523 23.25 -10.21 -10.10
N ASN A 524 23.50 -9.58 -11.24
CA ASN A 524 24.85 -9.26 -11.76
C ASN A 524 25.14 -7.75 -11.97
N LYS A 525 24.33 -6.82 -11.45
CA LYS A 525 24.69 -5.39 -11.47
C LYS A 525 25.31 -4.96 -10.15
N GLN A 526 26.32 -4.08 -10.24
CA GLN A 526 27.00 -3.39 -9.12
C GLN A 526 26.08 -2.44 -8.32
N GLY A 527 24.76 -2.51 -8.48
CA GLY A 527 23.79 -1.69 -7.78
C GLY A 527 23.55 -2.21 -6.36
N ALA A 528 23.33 -1.30 -5.41
CA ALA A 528 22.97 -1.66 -4.05
C ALA A 528 21.60 -2.37 -4.02
N THR A 529 21.51 -3.47 -3.28
CA THR A 529 20.25 -4.18 -3.05
C THR A 529 19.36 -3.35 -2.13
N LEU A 530 18.11 -3.16 -2.53
CA LEU A 530 17.08 -2.56 -1.70
C LEU A 530 16.38 -3.63 -0.85
N LEU A 531 16.31 -3.43 0.47
CA LEU A 531 15.56 -4.31 1.37
C LEU A 531 14.23 -3.66 1.76
N GLU A 532 13.11 -4.33 1.49
CA GLU A 532 11.81 -3.88 2.00
C GLU A 532 11.69 -4.14 3.48
N VAL A 533 11.26 -3.10 4.20
CA VAL A 533 10.98 -3.16 5.63
C VAL A 533 9.50 -3.45 5.81
N GLU A 534 9.18 -4.38 6.71
CA GLU A 534 7.79 -4.72 7.01
C GLU A 534 7.05 -3.50 7.55
N GLU A 535 5.86 -3.24 7.01
CA GLU A 535 4.93 -2.24 7.53
C GLU A 535 3.95 -2.92 8.50
N PHE A 536 3.78 -2.36 9.69
CA PHE A 536 2.72 -2.76 10.61
C PHE A 536 1.46 -1.98 10.28
N VAL A 537 0.73 -2.49 9.28
CA VAL A 537 -0.47 -1.86 8.74
C VAL A 537 -1.52 -1.68 9.84
N PRO A 538 -2.20 -0.52 9.92
CA PRO A 538 -3.28 -0.30 10.87
C PRO A 538 -4.39 -1.34 10.76
N CYS A 539 -4.92 -1.81 11.88
CA CYS A 539 -6.09 -2.70 11.97
C CYS A 539 -7.41 -1.98 11.60
N ILE A 540 -7.47 -1.36 10.42
CA ILE A 540 -8.59 -0.57 9.90
C ILE A 540 -9.00 -1.14 8.55
N ALA A 541 -10.29 -1.42 8.35
CA ALA A 541 -10.80 -2.10 7.16
C ALA A 541 -10.38 -1.41 5.85
N LYS A 542 -10.58 -0.09 5.72
CA LYS A 542 -10.14 0.69 4.54
C LYS A 542 -8.64 0.65 4.23
N CYS A 543 -7.80 0.27 5.19
CA CYS A 543 -6.35 0.15 5.04
C CYS A 543 -5.92 -1.29 4.73
N ALA A 544 -6.83 -2.25 4.88
CA ALA A 544 -6.59 -3.66 4.65
C ALA A 544 -6.75 -4.03 3.17
N GLN A 545 -6.15 -5.16 2.79
CA GLN A 545 -6.27 -5.72 1.46
C GLN A 545 -6.24 -7.24 1.52
N PRO A 546 -6.92 -7.94 0.60
CA PRO A 546 -6.84 -9.40 0.52
C PRO A 546 -5.39 -9.87 0.43
N PHE A 547 -5.02 -10.81 1.29
CA PHE A 547 -3.71 -11.42 1.23
C PHE A 547 -3.55 -12.20 -0.07
N THR A 548 -2.42 -11.98 -0.74
CA THR A 548 -2.08 -12.60 -2.01
C THR A 548 -0.72 -13.31 -1.98
N VAL A 549 -0.04 -13.26 -0.84
CA VAL A 549 1.30 -13.82 -0.63
C VAL A 549 1.36 -14.55 0.69
N TYR A 550 2.27 -15.52 0.76
CA TYR A 550 2.59 -16.22 2.00
C TYR A 550 3.58 -15.40 2.81
N LYS A 551 3.26 -15.17 4.07
CA LYS A 551 4.14 -14.54 5.06
C LYS A 551 3.77 -15.07 6.43
N ASN A 552 4.75 -15.49 7.22
CA ASN A 552 4.52 -16.00 8.57
C ASN A 552 5.66 -15.59 9.50
N HIS A 553 5.58 -14.37 10.05
CA HIS A 553 6.61 -13.83 10.92
C HIS A 553 6.06 -13.53 12.32
N LEU A 554 6.88 -13.78 13.34
CA LEU A 554 6.66 -13.34 14.70
C LEU A 554 7.71 -12.30 15.09
N TYR A 555 7.27 -11.14 15.55
CA TYR A 555 8.12 -10.12 16.14
C TYR A 555 8.04 -10.23 17.66
N VAL A 556 9.18 -10.42 18.31
CA VAL A 556 9.30 -10.59 19.77
C VAL A 556 10.02 -9.39 20.36
N TYR A 557 9.42 -8.80 21.39
CA TYR A 557 9.92 -7.63 22.08
C TYR A 557 10.06 -7.93 23.57
N PRO A 558 11.23 -8.35 24.05
CA PRO A 558 11.56 -8.28 25.47
C PRO A 558 11.32 -6.83 25.93
N LYS A 559 10.56 -6.62 27.02
CA LYS A 559 10.23 -5.27 27.51
C LYS A 559 10.96 -4.95 28.80
N HIS A 560 10.79 -5.79 29.82
CA HIS A 560 11.33 -5.50 31.14
C HIS A 560 11.58 -6.79 31.94
N LEU A 561 12.64 -6.82 32.74
CA LEU A 561 12.87 -7.84 33.75
C LEU A 561 13.01 -7.18 35.12
N LYS A 562 12.18 -7.56 36.09
CA LYS A 562 12.28 -7.10 37.49
C LYS A 562 13.03 -8.13 38.34
N TYR A 563 14.34 -7.95 38.51
CA TYR A 563 15.22 -8.96 39.12
C TYR A 563 15.89 -8.53 40.44
N ASP A 564 15.46 -7.41 41.02
CA ASP A 564 15.96 -6.88 42.29
C ASP A 564 15.47 -7.66 43.54
N GLY A 565 14.27 -8.23 43.50
CA GLY A 565 13.66 -8.93 44.63
C GLY A 565 14.15 -10.36 44.87
N GLN A 566 14.75 -11.01 43.86
CA GLN A 566 15.18 -12.41 43.97
C GLN A 566 16.52 -12.54 44.73
N LYS A 567 16.67 -13.64 45.50
CA LYS A 567 17.84 -13.87 46.35
C LYS A 567 18.82 -14.92 45.81
N SER A 568 18.43 -15.69 44.79
CA SER A 568 19.23 -16.79 44.24
C SER A 568 20.50 -16.30 43.53
N PHE A 569 20.44 -15.11 42.92
CA PHE A 569 21.51 -14.51 42.13
C PHE A 569 21.72 -13.03 42.50
N ALA A 570 22.03 -12.76 43.77
CA ALA A 570 22.12 -11.38 44.30
C ALA A 570 23.15 -10.46 43.59
N LYS A 571 24.08 -11.01 42.80
CA LYS A 571 25.10 -10.25 42.04
C LYS A 571 24.68 -9.92 40.60
N ALA A 572 23.58 -10.46 40.11
CA ALA A 572 23.14 -10.29 38.73
C ALA A 572 22.70 -8.84 38.47
N ARG A 573 23.46 -8.10 37.65
CA ARG A 573 23.23 -6.67 37.38
C ARG A 573 23.64 -6.21 35.97
N ASN A 574 24.00 -7.13 35.10
CA ASN A 574 24.33 -6.89 33.70
C ASN A 574 23.63 -8.00 32.94
N ILE A 575 22.31 -7.94 32.86
CA ILE A 575 21.50 -9.10 32.49
C ILE A 575 21.27 -9.06 30.97
N ALA A 576 21.76 -10.08 30.27
CA ALA A 576 21.41 -10.36 28.89
C ALA A 576 20.23 -11.33 28.85
N VAL A 577 19.35 -11.15 27.86
CA VAL A 577 18.32 -12.13 27.51
C VAL A 577 18.68 -12.73 26.16
N CYS A 578 18.80 -14.05 26.14
CA CYS A 578 18.93 -14.87 24.94
C CYS A 578 17.54 -15.39 24.57
N ILE A 579 17.11 -15.16 23.34
CA ILE A 579 15.82 -15.59 22.80
C ILE A 579 16.07 -16.74 21.83
N GLU A 580 15.39 -17.85 22.03
CA GLU A 580 15.42 -19.04 21.20
C GLU A 580 14.00 -19.46 20.81
N PHE A 581 13.84 -20.05 19.63
CA PHE A 581 12.58 -20.68 19.21
C PHE A 581 12.75 -22.20 19.16
N LYS A 582 11.86 -22.93 19.82
CA LYS A 582 11.95 -24.39 19.97
C LYS A 582 10.62 -25.05 19.61
N ASP A 583 10.71 -26.28 19.12
CA ASP A 583 9.60 -27.19 18.79
C ASP A 583 9.47 -28.38 19.77
N SER A 584 10.40 -28.51 20.72
CA SER A 584 10.38 -29.52 21.77
C SER A 584 11.07 -29.02 23.04
N ASP A 585 10.64 -29.53 24.20
CA ASP A 585 11.22 -29.31 25.53
C ASP A 585 11.87 -30.59 26.11
N GLU A 586 12.09 -31.59 25.26
CA GLU A 586 12.83 -32.80 25.59
C GLU A 586 14.31 -32.51 25.88
N ASP A 587 14.98 -33.44 26.56
CA ASP A 587 16.42 -33.33 26.83
C ASP A 587 17.20 -33.25 25.51
N GLU A 588 18.23 -32.41 25.45
CA GLU A 588 19.02 -32.10 24.23
C GLU A 588 18.25 -31.41 23.08
N ALA A 589 16.99 -30.99 23.26
CA ALA A 589 16.22 -30.29 22.23
C ALA A 589 16.92 -29.01 21.75
N GLN A 590 17.21 -28.97 20.44
CA GLN A 590 17.94 -27.87 19.80
C GLN A 590 16.98 -26.76 19.34
N PRO A 591 17.38 -25.49 19.46
CA PRO A 591 16.63 -24.38 18.89
C PRO A 591 16.62 -24.42 17.36
N LEU A 592 15.49 -24.01 16.78
CA LEU A 592 15.28 -23.90 15.35
C LEU A 592 16.04 -22.69 14.79
N LYS A 593 16.69 -22.88 13.63
CA LYS A 593 17.45 -21.83 12.94
C LYS A 593 16.50 -20.98 12.07
N CYS A 594 15.74 -20.10 12.71
CA CYS A 594 14.66 -19.33 12.07
C CYS A 594 14.59 -17.86 12.52
N ILE A 595 15.54 -17.40 13.34
CA ILE A 595 15.61 -16.01 13.79
C ILE A 595 16.41 -15.20 12.77
N TYR A 596 15.86 -14.09 12.26
CA TYR A 596 16.59 -13.24 11.31
C TYR A 596 17.84 -12.64 11.99
N GLY A 597 19.01 -12.88 11.38
CA GLY A 597 20.30 -12.46 11.88
C GLY A 597 20.60 -10.98 11.66
N ARG A 598 21.63 -10.48 12.35
CA ARG A 598 22.12 -9.09 12.19
C ARG A 598 23.03 -8.98 10.95
N PRO A 599 23.19 -7.77 10.37
CA PRO A 599 24.12 -7.53 9.26
C PRO A 599 25.52 -8.09 9.53
N GLY A 600 26.11 -8.70 8.51
CA GLY A 600 27.42 -9.36 8.55
C GLY A 600 27.43 -10.80 9.07
N GLY A 601 26.29 -11.29 9.58
CA GLY A 601 26.10 -12.68 10.02
C GLY A 601 25.32 -13.53 9.02
N PRO A 602 25.00 -14.79 9.37
CA PRO A 602 24.08 -15.63 8.58
C PRO A 602 22.67 -15.03 8.60
N LEU A 603 21.91 -15.26 7.51
CA LEU A 603 20.52 -14.78 7.40
C LEU A 603 19.64 -15.27 8.55
N PHE A 604 19.78 -16.54 8.92
CA PHE A 604 19.08 -17.13 10.07
C PHE A 604 20.06 -17.58 11.15
N THR A 605 19.73 -17.28 12.41
CA THR A 605 20.41 -17.75 13.62
C THR A 605 19.47 -18.60 14.48
N LYS A 606 20.07 -19.34 15.41
CA LYS A 606 19.34 -20.15 16.41
C LYS A 606 18.94 -19.36 17.66
N HIS A 607 19.65 -18.27 17.92
CA HIS A 607 19.46 -17.42 19.08
C HIS A 607 19.65 -15.95 18.70
N ALA A 608 19.07 -15.06 19.49
CA ALA A 608 19.30 -13.62 19.44
C ALA A 608 19.43 -13.03 20.85
N TYR A 609 20.20 -11.95 20.97
CA TYR A 609 20.37 -11.21 22.22
C TYR A 609 19.80 -9.80 22.11
N ALA A 610 19.09 -9.37 23.16
CA ALA A 610 18.74 -7.97 23.37
C ALA A 610 19.92 -7.18 23.97
N ALA A 611 19.83 -5.86 23.92
CA ALA A 611 20.84 -4.96 24.46
C ALA A 611 20.96 -5.09 25.99
N VAL A 612 22.17 -4.98 26.51
CA VAL A 612 22.50 -5.14 27.93
C VAL A 612 22.69 -3.77 28.58
N LEU A 613 21.98 -3.54 29.68
CA LEU A 613 22.18 -2.38 30.54
C LEU A 613 23.18 -2.71 31.66
N HIS A 614 24.17 -1.82 31.83
CA HIS A 614 25.22 -2.00 32.81
C HIS A 614 24.79 -1.60 34.23
N HIS A 615 25.07 -2.47 35.20
CA HIS A 615 24.73 -2.33 36.62
C HIS A 615 23.22 -2.12 36.90
N GLN A 616 22.36 -2.69 36.06
CA GLN A 616 20.91 -2.73 36.24
C GLN A 616 20.44 -4.14 36.62
N GLN A 617 19.76 -4.23 37.77
CA GLN A 617 19.04 -5.43 38.18
C GLN A 617 17.64 -5.49 37.58
N ASN A 618 17.10 -4.34 37.16
CA ASN A 618 15.78 -4.23 36.54
C ASN A 618 15.88 -3.69 35.10
N PRO A 619 16.51 -4.42 34.15
CA PRO A 619 16.74 -3.89 32.81
C PRO A 619 15.44 -3.73 32.02
N GLU A 620 15.36 -2.64 31.27
CA GLU A 620 14.42 -2.46 30.16
C GLU A 620 15.11 -2.79 28.83
N PHE A 621 14.34 -3.25 27.86
CA PHE A 621 14.80 -3.61 26.53
C PHE A 621 13.91 -2.97 25.47
N TYR A 622 14.48 -2.61 24.32
CA TYR A 622 13.73 -2.06 23.18
C TYR A 622 13.91 -2.86 21.88
N ASN A 623 14.67 -3.96 21.93
CA ASN A 623 15.04 -4.72 20.74
C ASN A 623 13.83 -5.48 20.18
N GLU A 624 13.75 -5.50 18.85
CA GLU A 624 12.82 -6.32 18.07
C GLU A 624 13.57 -7.55 17.54
N ILE A 625 13.05 -8.73 17.82
CA ILE A 625 13.58 -9.99 17.28
C ILE A 625 12.55 -10.53 16.29
N LYS A 626 12.94 -10.63 15.02
CA LYS A 626 12.09 -11.17 13.96
C LYS A 626 12.37 -12.66 13.77
N ILE A 627 11.32 -13.47 13.81
CA ILE A 627 11.37 -14.93 13.69
C ILE A 627 10.49 -15.36 12.52
N GLU A 628 11.02 -16.23 11.65
CA GLU A 628 10.24 -16.93 10.64
C GLU A 628 9.57 -18.15 11.27
N LEU A 629 8.24 -18.18 11.26
CA LEU A 629 7.49 -19.26 11.86
C LEU A 629 7.32 -20.43 10.88
N PRO A 630 7.35 -21.69 11.36
CA PRO A 630 6.98 -22.86 10.56
C PRO A 630 5.60 -22.72 9.93
N THR A 631 5.37 -23.38 8.80
CA THR A 631 4.06 -23.41 8.12
C THR A 631 2.96 -23.89 9.06
N GLN A 632 3.25 -24.94 9.83
CA GLN A 632 2.32 -25.54 10.78
C GLN A 632 2.88 -25.47 12.20
N LEU A 633 2.21 -24.69 13.05
CA LEU A 633 2.43 -24.66 14.47
C LEU A 633 1.71 -25.82 15.17
N HIS A 634 2.36 -26.41 16.18
CA HIS A 634 1.80 -27.32 17.17
C HIS A 634 2.09 -26.86 18.61
N GLU A 635 1.51 -27.55 19.60
CA GLU A 635 1.52 -27.17 21.02
C GLU A 635 2.90 -27.08 21.65
N LYS A 636 3.87 -27.88 21.19
CA LYS A 636 5.25 -27.82 21.67
C LYS A 636 6.06 -26.61 21.17
N HIS A 637 5.57 -25.84 20.19
CA HIS A 637 6.27 -24.64 19.74
C HIS A 637 6.23 -23.54 20.79
N HIS A 638 7.39 -23.01 21.16
CA HIS A 638 7.48 -21.99 22.18
C HIS A 638 8.74 -21.14 22.02
N LEU A 639 8.70 -19.95 22.62
CA LEU A 639 9.88 -19.11 22.82
C LEU A 639 10.52 -19.46 24.16
N LEU A 640 11.84 -19.63 24.15
CA LEU A 640 12.65 -19.79 25.35
C LEU A 640 13.49 -18.52 25.57
N PHE A 641 13.42 -17.98 26.77
CA PHE A 641 14.17 -16.82 27.22
C PHE A 641 15.16 -17.27 28.29
N SER A 642 16.46 -17.21 27.99
CA SER A 642 17.52 -17.55 28.93
C SER A 642 18.25 -16.28 29.37
N PHE A 643 18.31 -16.07 30.69
CA PHE A 643 18.90 -14.89 31.29
C PHE A 643 20.33 -15.19 31.75
N TYR A 644 21.26 -14.29 31.41
CA TYR A 644 22.67 -14.41 31.77
C TYR A 644 23.18 -13.14 32.43
N HIS A 645 23.94 -13.26 33.52
CA HIS A 645 24.77 -12.18 34.00
C HIS A 645 26.06 -12.10 33.17
N VAL A 646 26.32 -10.94 32.57
CA VAL A 646 27.51 -10.66 31.76
C VAL A 646 28.58 -9.94 32.59
N SER A 647 29.74 -10.58 32.74
CA SER A 647 30.87 -10.00 33.48
C SER A 647 31.62 -8.95 32.65
N CYS A 648 31.55 -7.69 33.11
CA CYS A 648 32.21 -6.55 32.47
C CYS A 648 33.62 -6.26 33.02
N ASP A 649 34.09 -7.02 34.03
CA ASP A 649 35.39 -6.77 34.66
C ASP A 649 36.57 -7.15 33.74
N ASN A 650 37.56 -6.26 33.64
CA ASN A 650 38.75 -6.43 32.78
C ASN A 650 39.93 -7.11 33.50
N ASN A 651 39.73 -7.70 34.68
CA ASN A 651 40.81 -8.20 35.52
C ASN A 651 41.37 -9.53 34.97
N SER A 652 42.49 -9.46 34.26
CA SER A 652 43.13 -10.56 33.51
C SER A 652 43.68 -11.74 34.36
N LYS A 653 43.51 -11.72 35.69
CA LYS A 653 44.07 -12.73 36.60
C LYS A 653 43.17 -13.95 36.83
N LYS A 654 41.92 -13.92 36.37
CA LYS A 654 41.03 -15.09 36.33
C LYS A 654 40.41 -15.16 34.94
N LYS A 655 40.47 -16.33 34.31
CA LYS A 655 39.74 -16.62 33.07
C LYS A 655 38.27 -16.81 33.45
N ASP A 656 37.63 -15.73 33.90
CA ASP A 656 36.25 -15.76 34.38
C ASP A 656 35.30 -16.06 33.21
N MET A 657 34.31 -16.91 33.47
CA MET A 657 33.22 -17.22 32.55
C MET A 657 32.46 -15.91 32.26
N VAL A 658 32.39 -15.51 30.98
CA VAL A 658 31.78 -14.22 30.56
C VAL A 658 30.30 -14.17 30.90
N GLU A 659 29.61 -15.29 30.75
CA GLU A 659 28.19 -15.45 31.00
C GLU A 659 27.96 -16.39 32.17
N THR A 660 27.13 -15.98 33.13
CA THR A 660 26.63 -16.87 34.18
C THR A 660 25.13 -16.99 34.04
N PRO A 661 24.55 -18.19 33.84
CA PRO A 661 23.10 -18.37 33.81
C PRO A 661 22.46 -17.89 35.10
N VAL A 662 21.40 -17.08 34.99
CA VAL A 662 20.66 -16.52 36.12
C VAL A 662 19.16 -16.75 36.03
N GLY A 663 18.69 -17.59 35.12
CA GLY A 663 17.32 -18.08 35.08
C GLY A 663 16.79 -18.24 33.66
N SER A 664 15.57 -18.79 33.54
CA SER A 664 14.90 -18.99 32.26
C SER A 664 13.39 -18.74 32.38
N ALA A 665 12.76 -18.29 31.30
CA ALA A 665 11.31 -18.19 31.15
C ALA A 665 10.92 -18.71 29.75
N TRP A 666 9.68 -19.14 29.56
CA TRP A 666 9.21 -19.61 28.26
C TRP A 666 7.79 -19.13 27.97
N LEU A 667 7.46 -19.05 26.69
CA LEU A 667 6.14 -18.68 26.20
C LEU A 667 5.69 -19.67 25.13
N PRO A 668 4.75 -20.59 25.43
CA PRO A 668 4.08 -21.40 24.42
C PRO A 668 3.45 -20.51 23.35
N LEU A 669 3.54 -20.87 22.08
CA LEU A 669 2.94 -20.06 21.02
C LEU A 669 1.45 -20.30 20.87
N LEU A 670 0.94 -21.49 21.22
CA LEU A 670 -0.48 -21.83 21.09
C LEU A 670 -1.16 -21.92 22.47
N ARG A 671 -2.41 -21.47 22.56
CA ARG A 671 -3.31 -21.68 23.71
C ARG A 671 -4.53 -22.51 23.33
N ASP A 672 -5.17 -23.13 24.33
CA ASP A 672 -6.44 -23.89 24.30
C ASP A 672 -7.20 -23.76 22.97
N GLY A 673 -7.10 -24.79 22.13
CA GLY A 673 -7.74 -24.83 20.80
C GLY A 673 -6.88 -24.37 19.62
N GLY A 674 -5.57 -24.17 19.81
CA GLY A 674 -4.61 -23.97 18.71
C GLY A 674 -4.47 -22.54 18.18
N ARG A 675 -4.85 -21.53 18.96
CA ARG A 675 -4.68 -20.11 18.58
C ARG A 675 -3.34 -19.56 19.02
N VAL A 676 -2.75 -18.71 18.19
CA VAL A 676 -1.47 -18.06 18.49
C VAL A 676 -1.64 -17.03 19.61
N ILE A 677 -0.82 -17.11 20.64
CA ILE A 677 -0.77 -16.14 21.74
C ILE A 677 -0.07 -14.88 21.26
N ILE A 678 -0.82 -13.79 21.26
CA ILE A 678 -0.33 -12.45 20.93
C ILE A 678 -0.69 -11.55 22.10
N ASN A 679 0.07 -10.47 22.29
CA ASN A 679 0.00 -9.45 23.35
C ASN A 679 1.14 -9.54 24.36
N GLU A 680 1.21 -8.52 25.21
CA GLU A 680 2.11 -8.47 26.35
C GLU A 680 1.78 -9.58 27.35
N GLN A 681 2.80 -10.33 27.75
CA GLN A 681 2.73 -11.43 28.72
C GLN A 681 3.72 -11.16 29.84
N GLN A 682 3.30 -11.45 31.07
CA GLN A 682 4.17 -11.45 32.24
C GLN A 682 4.47 -12.89 32.64
N LEU A 683 5.75 -13.25 32.59
CA LEU A 683 6.24 -14.60 32.77
C LEU A 683 7.02 -14.72 34.08
N PRO A 684 6.82 -15.80 34.85
CA PRO A 684 7.69 -16.14 35.97
C PRO A 684 9.06 -16.60 35.45
N VAL A 685 10.09 -16.44 36.26
CA VAL A 685 11.46 -16.87 35.92
C VAL A 685 11.83 -18.07 36.78
N ALA A 686 12.19 -19.17 36.14
CA ALA A 686 12.73 -20.36 36.77
C ALA A 686 14.24 -20.20 37.02
N VAL A 687 14.72 -20.67 38.17
CA VAL A 687 16.15 -20.70 38.53
C VAL A 687 16.87 -21.80 37.75
N ASN A 688 16.19 -22.91 37.50
CA ASN A 688 16.61 -24.04 36.69
C ASN A 688 15.45 -24.54 35.83
N LEU A 689 15.74 -24.99 34.63
CA LEU A 689 14.74 -25.46 33.68
C LEU A 689 14.92 -26.97 33.46
N PRO A 690 14.05 -27.84 34.01
CA PRO A 690 14.12 -29.29 33.78
C PRO A 690 13.55 -29.65 32.40
N ALA A 691 13.96 -30.77 31.80
CA ALA A 691 13.32 -31.30 30.60
C ALA A 691 11.81 -31.56 30.84
N GLY A 692 10.98 -31.36 29.83
CA GLY A 692 9.52 -31.50 29.94
C GLY A 692 8.83 -30.32 30.65
N TYR A 693 9.46 -29.15 30.71
CA TYR A 693 8.97 -27.98 31.45
C TYR A 693 7.63 -27.42 30.95
N LEU A 694 7.23 -27.67 29.70
CA LEU A 694 5.94 -27.19 29.17
C LEU A 694 4.77 -27.80 29.95
N ASN A 695 4.89 -29.07 30.36
CA ASN A 695 3.85 -29.78 31.11
C ASN A 695 3.83 -29.46 32.61
N ALA A 696 4.88 -28.82 33.13
CA ALA A 696 5.02 -28.51 34.55
C ALA A 696 4.20 -27.27 34.99
N GLN A 697 3.82 -26.41 34.04
CA GLN A 697 3.11 -25.16 34.32
C GLN A 697 1.62 -25.39 34.64
N ASP A 698 1.00 -26.41 34.05
CA ASP A 698 -0.45 -26.66 34.16
C ASP A 698 -0.83 -27.78 35.13
N ASN A 699 0.11 -28.64 35.55
CA ASN A 699 -0.21 -29.84 36.31
C ASN A 699 0.68 -30.03 37.54
N LYS A 700 0.10 -29.82 38.74
CA LYS A 700 0.72 -30.19 40.04
C LYS A 700 1.00 -31.70 40.19
N GLN A 701 0.58 -32.51 39.22
CA GLN A 701 0.68 -33.98 39.21
C GLN A 701 1.89 -34.53 38.42
N SER A 702 2.68 -33.68 37.73
CA SER A 702 3.77 -34.14 36.85
C SER A 702 5.05 -34.58 37.57
N GLY A 703 5.15 -34.41 38.90
CA GLY A 703 6.34 -34.78 39.68
C GLY A 703 7.61 -33.97 39.38
N LEU A 704 7.55 -33.00 38.45
CA LEU A 704 8.64 -32.11 38.09
C LEU A 704 8.62 -30.85 38.98
N GLU A 705 9.59 -30.72 39.89
CA GLU A 705 9.69 -29.56 40.79
C GLU A 705 10.55 -28.45 40.15
N ILE A 706 9.88 -27.40 39.63
CA ILE A 706 10.56 -26.20 39.13
C ILE A 706 10.85 -25.25 40.29
N LYS A 707 12.12 -24.87 40.47
CA LYS A 707 12.51 -23.85 41.43
C LYS A 707 12.33 -22.46 40.82
N TRP A 708 11.41 -21.69 41.38
CA TRP A 708 11.11 -20.34 40.89
C TRP A 708 11.93 -19.24 41.55
N ALA A 709 12.32 -18.23 40.78
CA ALA A 709 12.87 -16.98 41.30
C ALA A 709 11.74 -16.14 41.95
N ASP A 710 12.06 -15.43 43.05
CA ASP A 710 11.13 -14.64 43.87
C ASP A 710 9.75 -15.31 44.12
N GLY A 711 9.77 -16.63 44.35
CA GLY A 711 8.56 -17.40 44.67
C GLY A 711 7.56 -17.57 43.51
N GLY A 712 8.00 -17.44 42.25
CA GLY A 712 7.14 -17.67 41.08
C GLY A 712 6.31 -16.47 40.67
N LYS A 713 6.62 -15.28 41.20
CA LYS A 713 6.01 -14.04 40.71
C LYS A 713 6.40 -13.81 39.24
N PRO A 714 5.51 -13.22 38.43
CA PRO A 714 5.87 -12.76 37.10
C PRO A 714 6.95 -11.66 37.20
N LEU A 715 8.14 -11.93 36.65
CA LEU A 715 9.29 -11.01 36.69
C LEU A 715 9.64 -10.47 35.31
N PHE A 716 9.37 -11.23 34.26
CA PHE A 716 9.75 -10.89 32.89
C PHE A 716 8.52 -10.50 32.08
N THR A 717 8.58 -9.35 31.43
CA THR A 717 7.53 -8.85 30.53
C THR A 717 8.03 -8.92 29.11
N VAL A 718 7.25 -9.57 28.24
CA VAL A 718 7.53 -9.71 26.81
C VAL A 718 6.26 -9.40 26.03
N SER A 719 6.40 -8.75 24.88
CA SER A 719 5.31 -8.57 23.93
C SER A 719 5.63 -9.28 22.64
N THR A 720 4.61 -9.80 21.97
CA THR A 720 4.72 -10.38 20.62
C THR A 720 3.79 -9.68 19.65
N HIS A 721 4.17 -9.63 18.38
CA HIS A 721 3.35 -9.13 17.28
C HIS A 721 3.45 -10.09 16.10
N LEU A 722 2.34 -10.71 15.72
CA LEU A 722 2.27 -11.68 14.63
C LEU A 722 1.90 -10.97 13.33
N VAL A 723 2.76 -11.14 12.31
CA VAL A 723 2.48 -10.75 10.92
C VAL A 723 2.38 -12.02 10.11
N SER A 724 1.15 -12.55 10.00
CA SER A 724 0.88 -13.82 9.32
C SER A 724 -0.27 -13.68 8.35
N THR A 725 -0.10 -14.30 7.18
CA THR A 725 -1.16 -14.51 6.18
C THR A 725 -1.74 -15.92 6.26
N VAL A 726 -1.26 -16.77 7.18
CA VAL A 726 -1.75 -18.16 7.34
C VAL A 726 -2.29 -18.44 8.75
N TYR A 727 -2.13 -17.51 9.69
CA TYR A 727 -2.70 -17.56 11.02
C TYR A 727 -3.53 -16.30 11.30
N THR A 728 -4.75 -16.49 11.81
CA THR A 728 -5.62 -15.41 12.25
C THR A 728 -5.51 -15.19 13.77
N GLN A 729 -5.63 -13.94 14.20
CA GLN A 729 -5.78 -13.57 15.61
C GLN A 729 -7.26 -13.49 16.02
N ASP A 730 -8.17 -13.43 15.05
CA ASP A 730 -9.61 -13.32 15.27
C ASP A 730 -10.18 -14.65 15.78
N GLN A 731 -10.80 -14.58 16.96
CA GLN A 731 -11.35 -15.74 17.65
C GLN A 731 -12.52 -16.39 16.87
N HIS A 732 -13.36 -15.59 16.22
CA HIS A 732 -14.56 -16.07 15.54
C HIS A 732 -14.19 -16.83 14.27
N LEU A 733 -13.27 -16.26 13.50
CA LEU A 733 -12.72 -16.89 12.30
C LEU A 733 -12.00 -18.20 12.64
N HIS A 734 -11.15 -18.20 13.67
CA HIS A 734 -10.46 -19.41 14.12
C HIS A 734 -11.44 -20.53 14.49
N ASN A 735 -12.44 -20.23 15.32
CA ASN A 735 -13.41 -21.22 15.77
C ASN A 735 -14.24 -21.80 14.62
N PHE A 736 -14.60 -20.97 13.63
CA PHE A 736 -15.31 -21.43 12.45
C PHE A 736 -14.50 -22.46 11.66
N PHE A 737 -13.24 -22.14 11.32
CA PHE A 737 -12.38 -23.08 10.57
C PHE A 737 -12.04 -24.33 11.38
N HIS A 738 -11.77 -24.19 12.68
CA HIS A 738 -11.53 -25.33 13.56
C HIS A 738 -12.75 -26.27 13.59
N HIS A 739 -13.97 -25.72 13.67
CA HIS A 739 -15.18 -26.53 13.62
C HIS A 739 -15.39 -27.19 12.25
N CYS A 740 -15.17 -26.46 11.15
CA CYS A 740 -15.21 -27.04 9.81
C CYS A 740 -14.24 -28.22 9.70
N GLN A 741 -12.99 -28.08 10.14
CA GLN A 741 -12.01 -29.16 10.16
C GLN A 741 -12.48 -30.37 10.99
N SER A 742 -13.09 -30.14 12.16
CA SER A 742 -13.61 -31.22 12.99
C SER A 742 -14.74 -32.02 12.32
N MET A 743 -15.56 -31.35 11.49
CA MET A 743 -16.62 -32.00 10.69
C MET A 743 -16.04 -32.87 9.57
N GLU A 744 -14.90 -32.49 8.98
CA GLU A 744 -14.23 -33.30 7.94
C GLU A 744 -13.59 -34.57 8.52
N MET A 745 -13.08 -34.47 9.75
CA MET A 745 -12.36 -35.56 10.41
C MET A 745 -13.27 -36.51 11.20
N SER A 746 -14.47 -36.09 11.58
CA SER A 746 -15.37 -36.90 12.41
C SER A 746 -16.84 -36.74 12.02
N GLU A 747 -17.51 -37.85 11.71
CA GLU A 747 -18.97 -37.92 11.45
C GLU A 747 -19.84 -37.57 12.69
N ARG A 748 -19.23 -37.27 13.85
CA ARG A 748 -19.94 -36.96 15.10
C ARG A 748 -20.24 -35.47 15.29
N ALA A 749 -19.62 -34.57 14.54
CA ALA A 749 -19.87 -33.13 14.66
C ALA A 749 -21.22 -32.78 14.01
N SER A 750 -22.12 -32.15 14.77
CA SER A 750 -23.49 -31.88 14.28
C SER A 750 -23.53 -30.64 13.37
N GLU A 751 -24.20 -30.75 12.21
CA GLU A 751 -24.43 -29.60 11.31
C GLU A 751 -25.18 -28.44 12.01
N GLY A 752 -25.97 -28.74 13.05
CA GLY A 752 -26.69 -27.73 13.84
C GLY A 752 -25.76 -26.85 14.69
N GLU A 753 -24.63 -27.39 15.18
CA GLU A 753 -23.64 -26.61 15.94
C GLU A 753 -22.90 -25.59 15.06
N LEU A 754 -22.73 -25.87 13.77
CA LEU A 754 -22.11 -24.96 12.81
C LEU A 754 -22.82 -23.60 12.74
N ILE A 755 -24.15 -23.59 12.95
CA ILE A 755 -24.96 -22.35 12.98
C ILE A 755 -24.44 -21.38 14.06
N LYS A 756 -23.97 -21.89 15.21
CA LYS A 756 -23.40 -21.06 16.28
C LYS A 756 -22.15 -20.33 15.79
N TYR A 757 -21.26 -21.04 15.10
CA TYR A 757 -20.01 -20.48 14.59
C TYR A 757 -20.27 -19.51 13.44
N LEU A 758 -21.19 -19.83 12.52
CA LEU A 758 -21.63 -18.91 11.45
C LEU A 758 -22.20 -17.61 12.00
N LYS A 759 -23.07 -17.69 13.03
CA LYS A 759 -23.59 -16.47 13.69
C LYS A 759 -22.46 -15.65 14.31
N SER A 760 -21.47 -16.31 14.92
CA SER A 760 -20.33 -15.62 15.53
C SER A 760 -19.42 -14.90 14.53
N LEU A 761 -19.41 -15.30 13.26
CA LEU A 761 -18.63 -14.61 12.21
C LEU A 761 -19.11 -13.16 11.95
N HIS A 762 -20.31 -12.78 12.38
CA HIS A 762 -20.77 -11.38 12.29
C HIS A 762 -20.01 -10.45 13.24
N ALA A 763 -19.28 -11.00 14.22
CA ALA A 763 -18.44 -10.25 15.16
C ALA A 763 -16.97 -10.19 14.73
N MET A 764 -16.62 -10.76 13.57
CA MET A 764 -15.26 -10.72 13.04
C MET A 764 -14.85 -9.27 12.73
N GLU A 765 -13.59 -8.94 12.97
CA GLU A 765 -13.10 -7.58 12.72
C GLU A 765 -13.04 -7.25 11.22
N GLY A 766 -13.47 -6.04 10.83
CA GLY A 766 -13.59 -5.64 9.42
C GLY A 766 -12.30 -5.80 8.60
N HIS A 767 -11.14 -5.48 9.19
CA HIS A 767 -9.86 -5.64 8.51
C HIS A 767 -9.47 -7.12 8.32
N VAL A 768 -9.87 -8.01 9.24
CA VAL A 768 -9.66 -9.47 9.13
C VAL A 768 -10.53 -10.03 7.99
N MET A 769 -11.77 -9.56 7.86
CA MET A 769 -12.65 -9.93 6.75
C MET A 769 -12.01 -9.63 5.40
N VAL A 770 -11.43 -8.45 5.25
CA VAL A 770 -10.78 -8.00 4.01
C VAL A 770 -9.49 -8.79 3.76
N ASN A 771 -8.65 -8.96 4.78
CA ASN A 771 -7.38 -9.68 4.67
C ASN A 771 -7.55 -11.14 4.22
N PHE A 772 -8.52 -11.85 4.81
CA PHE A 772 -8.81 -13.26 4.49
C PHE A 772 -10.01 -13.45 3.55
N LEU A 773 -10.44 -12.39 2.86
CA LEU A 773 -11.66 -12.37 2.04
C LEU A 773 -11.80 -13.60 1.13
N PRO A 774 -10.79 -13.99 0.33
CA PRO A 774 -10.95 -15.12 -0.59
C PRO A 774 -11.04 -16.45 0.16
N THR A 775 -10.22 -16.64 1.19
CA THR A 775 -10.22 -17.83 2.06
C THR A 775 -11.58 -18.02 2.74
N ILE A 776 -12.13 -16.95 3.32
CA ILE A 776 -13.42 -16.97 4.02
C ILE A 776 -14.56 -17.28 3.04
N LEU A 777 -14.62 -16.58 1.91
CA LEU A 777 -15.69 -16.78 0.93
C LEU A 777 -15.64 -18.18 0.32
N ASN A 778 -14.46 -18.68 -0.03
CA ASN A 778 -14.30 -20.05 -0.54
C ASN A 778 -14.82 -21.09 0.47
N GLN A 779 -14.43 -20.95 1.75
CA GLN A 779 -14.90 -21.86 2.79
C GLN A 779 -16.42 -21.77 2.99
N LEU A 780 -17.00 -20.56 2.99
CA LEU A 780 -18.44 -20.36 3.11
C LEU A 780 -19.20 -21.01 1.93
N PHE A 781 -18.70 -20.87 0.70
CA PHE A 781 -19.28 -21.51 -0.47
C PHE A 781 -19.12 -23.04 -0.46
N SER A 782 -18.01 -23.58 0.06
CA SER A 782 -17.85 -25.03 0.25
C SER A 782 -18.83 -25.57 1.30
N VAL A 783 -18.98 -24.87 2.44
CA VAL A 783 -19.99 -25.22 3.47
C VAL A 783 -21.39 -25.22 2.87
N LEU A 784 -21.74 -24.22 2.05
CA LEU A 784 -23.05 -24.10 1.42
C LEU A 784 -23.45 -25.36 0.62
N THR A 785 -22.48 -26.00 -0.04
CA THR A 785 -22.74 -27.21 -0.85
C THR A 785 -22.59 -28.52 -0.09
N ARG A 786 -21.87 -28.52 1.04
CA ARG A 786 -21.55 -29.74 1.80
C ARG A 786 -22.55 -30.07 2.89
N THR A 787 -23.23 -29.09 3.45
CA THR A 787 -24.19 -29.32 4.54
C THR A 787 -25.59 -29.57 4.02
N THR A 788 -26.35 -30.42 4.71
CA THR A 788 -27.72 -30.74 4.31
C THR A 788 -28.79 -29.88 4.95
N HIS A 789 -28.50 -29.30 6.11
CA HIS A 789 -29.39 -28.50 6.93
C HIS A 789 -29.73 -27.12 6.33
N GLU A 790 -31.00 -26.85 6.02
CA GLU A 790 -31.42 -25.60 5.35
C GLU A 790 -31.02 -24.32 6.11
N ASP A 791 -31.12 -24.32 7.45
CA ASP A 791 -30.71 -23.14 8.23
C ASP A 791 -29.21 -22.83 8.10
N VAL A 792 -28.36 -23.82 7.82
CA VAL A 792 -26.93 -23.58 7.59
C VAL A 792 -26.76 -22.74 6.31
N ALA A 793 -27.41 -23.12 5.22
CA ALA A 793 -27.36 -22.38 3.95
C ALA A 793 -27.85 -20.92 4.10
N VAL A 794 -28.91 -20.71 4.89
CA VAL A 794 -29.41 -19.36 5.22
C VAL A 794 -28.37 -18.58 6.03
N ASN A 795 -27.79 -19.17 7.08
CA ASN A 795 -26.80 -18.46 7.90
C ASN A 795 -25.48 -18.20 7.17
N VAL A 796 -25.02 -19.11 6.31
CA VAL A 796 -23.88 -18.88 5.39
C VAL A 796 -24.17 -17.66 4.52
N THR A 797 -25.34 -17.63 3.87
CA THR A 797 -25.72 -16.51 2.99
C THR A 797 -25.80 -15.20 3.76
N ARG A 798 -26.30 -15.21 5.01
CA ARG A 798 -26.29 -14.03 5.90
C ARG A 798 -24.88 -13.51 6.20
N VAL A 799 -23.93 -14.41 6.49
CA VAL A 799 -22.53 -14.01 6.69
C VAL A 799 -21.95 -13.41 5.41
N ILE A 800 -22.24 -13.99 4.24
CA ILE A 800 -21.80 -13.42 2.95
C ILE A 800 -22.41 -12.02 2.75
N VAL A 801 -23.71 -11.83 3.04
CA VAL A 801 -24.36 -10.50 2.99
C VAL A 801 -23.65 -9.50 3.91
N HIS A 802 -23.27 -9.93 5.11
CA HIS A 802 -22.54 -9.09 6.05
C HIS A 802 -21.16 -8.68 5.53
N ILE A 803 -20.37 -9.63 5.01
CA ILE A 803 -19.04 -9.37 4.43
C ILE A 803 -19.16 -8.41 3.22
N VAL A 804 -20.10 -8.67 2.31
CA VAL A 804 -20.33 -7.84 1.13
C VAL A 804 -20.73 -6.42 1.52
N ALA A 805 -21.63 -6.28 2.49
CA ALA A 805 -22.04 -4.99 3.03
C ALA A 805 -20.86 -4.23 3.63
N GLN A 806 -20.05 -4.88 4.47
CA GLN A 806 -18.89 -4.27 5.11
C GLN A 806 -17.87 -3.79 4.08
N CYS A 807 -17.54 -4.62 3.08
CA CYS A 807 -16.62 -4.21 2.01
C CYS A 807 -17.16 -3.02 1.22
N HIS A 808 -18.46 -2.97 0.92
CA HIS A 808 -19.03 -1.84 0.18
C HIS A 808 -19.09 -0.56 1.02
N GLU A 809 -19.49 -0.65 2.30
CA GLU A 809 -19.55 0.48 3.24
C GLU A 809 -18.16 1.12 3.47
N GLU A 810 -17.08 0.33 3.37
CA GLU A 810 -15.69 0.78 3.46
C GLU A 810 -15.07 1.22 2.12
N GLY A 811 -15.82 1.20 1.01
CA GLY A 811 -15.31 1.56 -0.33
C GLY A 811 -14.40 0.51 -0.99
N LEU A 812 -14.50 -0.75 -0.55
CA LEU A 812 -13.66 -1.89 -0.96
C LEU A 812 -14.36 -2.86 -1.91
N GLU A 813 -15.46 -2.44 -2.56
CA GLU A 813 -16.25 -3.27 -3.48
C GLU A 813 -15.45 -3.85 -4.66
N HIS A 814 -14.37 -3.18 -5.06
CA HIS A 814 -13.47 -3.65 -6.11
C HIS A 814 -12.82 -5.00 -5.77
N TYR A 815 -12.62 -5.31 -4.48
CA TYR A 815 -12.13 -6.62 -4.06
C TYR A 815 -13.19 -7.72 -4.21
N LEU A 816 -14.47 -7.41 -4.00
CA LEU A 816 -15.56 -8.35 -4.24
C LEU A 816 -15.69 -8.67 -5.74
N ARG A 817 -15.61 -7.65 -6.60
CA ARG A 817 -15.62 -7.84 -8.06
C ARG A 817 -14.43 -8.68 -8.53
N SER A 818 -13.23 -8.40 -8.01
CA SER A 818 -12.03 -9.20 -8.29
C SER A 818 -12.19 -10.65 -7.85
N TYR A 819 -12.73 -10.89 -6.65
CA TYR A 819 -13.03 -12.23 -6.14
C TYR A 819 -13.94 -13.00 -7.10
N VAL A 820 -15.11 -12.43 -7.45
CA VAL A 820 -16.06 -13.11 -8.33
C VAL A 820 -15.46 -13.33 -9.71
N LYS A 821 -14.72 -12.38 -10.29
CA LYS A 821 -14.16 -12.52 -11.64
C LYS A 821 -13.00 -13.52 -11.70
N PHE A 822 -12.06 -13.48 -10.77
CA PHE A 822 -10.77 -14.19 -10.87
C PHE A 822 -10.60 -15.36 -9.89
N VAL A 823 -11.23 -15.35 -8.73
CA VAL A 823 -10.96 -16.35 -7.68
C VAL A 823 -12.09 -17.37 -7.55
N PHE A 824 -13.35 -16.91 -7.58
CA PHE A 824 -14.51 -17.78 -7.37
C PHE A 824 -14.52 -18.98 -8.32
N LYS A 825 -14.58 -20.18 -7.74
CA LYS A 825 -14.58 -21.46 -8.43
C LYS A 825 -15.44 -22.46 -7.66
N THR A 826 -16.36 -23.12 -8.35
CA THR A 826 -17.13 -24.26 -7.83
C THR A 826 -16.25 -25.50 -7.66
N GLU A 827 -16.56 -26.35 -6.68
CA GLU A 827 -15.97 -27.69 -6.60
C GLU A 827 -16.30 -28.50 -7.87
N PRO A 828 -15.38 -29.35 -8.37
CA PRO A 828 -15.59 -30.10 -9.61
C PRO A 828 -16.82 -30.99 -9.53
N TYR A 829 -17.68 -30.95 -10.55
CA TYR A 829 -18.84 -31.84 -10.62
C TYR A 829 -18.42 -33.31 -10.77
N THR A 830 -18.60 -34.09 -9.71
CA THR A 830 -18.40 -35.55 -9.65
C THR A 830 -19.75 -36.28 -9.57
N SER A 831 -19.77 -37.59 -9.83
CA SER A 831 -21.00 -38.39 -9.68
C SER A 831 -21.56 -38.43 -8.24
N SER A 832 -20.78 -37.98 -7.25
CA SER A 832 -21.16 -37.86 -5.83
C SER A 832 -21.58 -36.45 -5.41
N THR A 833 -21.31 -35.40 -6.21
CA THR A 833 -21.80 -34.04 -5.90
C THR A 833 -23.29 -33.93 -6.20
N THR A 834 -24.11 -33.88 -5.15
CA THR A 834 -25.58 -33.81 -5.24
C THR A 834 -26.11 -32.37 -5.18
N ARG A 835 -25.31 -31.40 -4.75
CA ARG A 835 -25.69 -29.99 -4.57
C ARG A 835 -24.73 -29.05 -5.29
N THR A 836 -25.26 -27.94 -5.78
CA THR A 836 -24.49 -26.93 -6.53
C THR A 836 -24.65 -25.56 -5.89
N ILE A 837 -23.63 -24.70 -5.99
CA ILE A 837 -23.65 -23.36 -5.37
C ILE A 837 -24.86 -22.56 -5.88
N HIS A 838 -25.13 -22.53 -7.19
CA HIS A 838 -26.24 -21.77 -7.75
C HIS A 838 -27.61 -22.21 -7.22
N GLU A 839 -27.85 -23.51 -7.04
CA GLU A 839 -29.11 -24.01 -6.48
C GLU A 839 -29.28 -23.64 -5.01
N GLU A 840 -28.27 -23.89 -4.18
CA GLU A 840 -28.35 -23.64 -2.74
C GLU A 840 -28.36 -22.14 -2.42
N LEU A 841 -27.60 -21.33 -3.17
CA LEU A 841 -27.59 -19.87 -3.01
C LEU A 841 -28.95 -19.26 -3.37
N ALA A 842 -29.56 -19.68 -4.47
CA ALA A 842 -30.89 -19.18 -4.88
C ALA A 842 -31.97 -19.51 -3.84
N LYS A 843 -31.95 -20.74 -3.28
CA LYS A 843 -32.87 -21.15 -2.21
C LYS A 843 -32.66 -20.31 -0.95
N ALA A 844 -31.42 -20.12 -0.53
CA ALA A 844 -31.10 -19.36 0.68
C ALA A 844 -31.47 -17.87 0.54
N MET A 845 -31.20 -17.25 -0.63
CA MET A 845 -31.65 -15.88 -0.93
C MET A 845 -33.18 -15.77 -0.87
N THR A 846 -33.89 -16.70 -1.49
CA THR A 846 -35.37 -16.74 -1.46
C THR A 846 -35.89 -16.84 -0.01
N ALA A 847 -35.24 -17.67 0.83
CA ALA A 847 -35.60 -17.79 2.24
C ALA A 847 -35.35 -16.48 3.02
N ILE A 848 -34.27 -15.75 2.73
CA ILE A 848 -33.93 -14.46 3.36
C ILE A 848 -34.86 -13.33 2.90
N LEU A 849 -35.45 -13.40 1.70
CA LEU A 849 -36.36 -12.35 1.22
C LEU A 849 -37.81 -12.55 1.68
N LYS A 850 -38.11 -13.66 2.39
CA LYS A 850 -39.45 -13.87 2.94
C LYS A 850 -39.79 -12.78 3.97
N PRO A 851 -41.02 -12.21 3.96
CA PRO A 851 -41.44 -11.14 4.88
C PRO A 851 -41.30 -11.45 6.38
N SER A 852 -41.18 -12.73 6.73
CA SER A 852 -41.02 -13.20 8.11
C SER A 852 -39.58 -13.16 8.64
N THR A 853 -38.62 -12.70 7.85
CA THR A 853 -37.19 -12.68 8.21
C THR A 853 -36.68 -11.28 8.55
N ASP A 854 -35.45 -11.19 9.06
CA ASP A 854 -34.84 -9.93 9.49
C ASP A 854 -34.79 -8.88 8.36
N PHE A 855 -35.46 -7.75 8.58
CA PHE A 855 -35.59 -6.66 7.60
C PHE A 855 -34.25 -6.03 7.24
N LEU A 856 -33.32 -5.93 8.20
CA LEU A 856 -31.99 -5.34 7.97
C LEU A 856 -31.16 -6.19 7.01
N THR A 857 -31.12 -7.51 7.25
CA THR A 857 -30.47 -8.47 6.35
C THR A 857 -31.09 -8.44 4.95
N SER A 858 -32.42 -8.43 4.87
CA SER A 858 -33.15 -8.38 3.59
C SER A 858 -32.78 -7.14 2.78
N ASN A 859 -32.76 -5.97 3.40
CA ASN A 859 -32.36 -4.73 2.74
C ASN A 859 -30.91 -4.76 2.26
N LYS A 860 -29.99 -5.29 3.06
CA LYS A 860 -28.57 -5.42 2.66
C LYS A 860 -28.43 -6.38 1.48
N LEU A 861 -29.15 -7.51 1.50
CA LEU A 861 -29.17 -8.46 0.38
C LEU A 861 -29.69 -7.80 -0.90
N LEU A 862 -30.79 -7.05 -0.83
CA LEU A 862 -31.35 -6.33 -1.99
C LEU A 862 -30.40 -5.25 -2.49
N LYS A 863 -29.87 -4.42 -1.59
CA LYS A 863 -28.95 -3.32 -1.90
C LYS A 863 -27.67 -3.80 -2.58
N TYR A 864 -27.15 -4.96 -2.16
CA TYR A 864 -25.90 -5.54 -2.68
C TYR A 864 -26.13 -6.80 -3.52
N SER A 865 -27.32 -6.94 -4.11
CA SER A 865 -27.76 -8.12 -4.86
C SER A 865 -26.88 -8.41 -6.09
N TRP A 866 -26.25 -7.38 -6.67
CA TRP A 866 -25.33 -7.51 -7.80
C TRP A 866 -24.27 -8.60 -7.56
N TYR A 867 -23.70 -8.66 -6.36
CA TYR A 867 -22.66 -9.62 -6.01
C TYR A 867 -23.17 -11.07 -6.07
N PHE A 868 -24.37 -11.28 -5.52
CA PHE A 868 -25.00 -12.59 -5.46
C PHE A 868 -25.41 -13.08 -6.84
N PHE A 869 -25.94 -12.19 -7.69
CA PHE A 869 -26.28 -12.54 -9.06
C PHE A 869 -25.04 -12.83 -9.92
N GLU A 870 -23.96 -12.06 -9.78
CA GLU A 870 -22.69 -12.37 -10.48
C GLU A 870 -22.12 -13.73 -10.05
N ALA A 871 -22.12 -14.04 -8.74
CA ALA A 871 -21.69 -15.34 -8.23
C ALA A 871 -22.58 -16.49 -8.72
N LEU A 872 -23.91 -16.29 -8.73
CA LEU A 872 -24.89 -17.27 -9.22
C LEU A 872 -24.68 -17.55 -10.71
N VAL A 873 -24.54 -16.50 -11.55
CA VAL A 873 -24.30 -16.63 -12.99
C VAL A 873 -22.96 -17.32 -13.28
N LYS A 874 -21.90 -16.98 -12.53
CA LYS A 874 -20.60 -17.64 -12.67
C LYS A 874 -20.66 -19.12 -12.28
N SER A 875 -21.35 -19.46 -11.18
CA SER A 875 -21.57 -20.85 -10.77
C SER A 875 -22.38 -21.65 -11.80
N MET A 876 -23.44 -21.07 -12.34
CA MET A 876 -24.23 -21.67 -13.43
C MET A 876 -23.36 -21.97 -14.65
N ALA A 877 -22.52 -21.02 -15.06
CA ALA A 877 -21.63 -21.19 -16.21
C ALA A 877 -20.59 -22.30 -15.97
N GLN A 878 -19.98 -22.34 -14.77
CA GLN A 878 -19.05 -23.39 -14.38
C GLN A 878 -19.72 -24.77 -14.42
N TYR A 879 -20.90 -24.91 -13.80
CA TYR A 879 -21.68 -26.13 -13.81
C TYR A 879 -22.00 -26.63 -15.23
N LEU A 880 -22.47 -25.76 -16.13
CA LEU A 880 -22.85 -26.15 -17.49
C LEU A 880 -21.66 -26.63 -18.32
N ILE A 881 -20.48 -26.07 -18.08
CA ILE A 881 -19.26 -26.42 -18.79
C ILE A 881 -18.71 -27.75 -18.23
N GLU A 882 -18.62 -27.89 -16.91
CA GLU A 882 -18.08 -29.10 -16.27
C GLU A 882 -18.98 -30.32 -16.47
N SER A 883 -20.30 -30.16 -16.34
CA SER A 883 -21.28 -31.23 -16.58
C SER A 883 -21.55 -31.49 -18.07
N CYS A 884 -20.90 -30.76 -18.97
CA CYS A 884 -21.13 -30.78 -20.42
C CYS A 884 -22.59 -30.51 -20.86
N LYS A 885 -23.45 -30.02 -19.96
CA LYS A 885 -24.86 -29.72 -20.23
C LYS A 885 -25.06 -28.51 -21.14
N VAL A 886 -24.02 -27.73 -21.41
CA VAL A 886 -24.10 -26.59 -22.35
C VAL A 886 -24.60 -27.00 -23.75
N ARG A 887 -24.41 -28.28 -24.14
CA ARG A 887 -24.86 -28.85 -25.42
C ARG A 887 -26.34 -29.24 -25.43
N LEU A 888 -26.99 -29.31 -24.28
CA LEU A 888 -28.41 -29.65 -24.16
C LEU A 888 -29.30 -28.44 -24.50
N SER A 889 -30.58 -28.72 -24.80
CA SER A 889 -31.60 -27.68 -24.96
C SER A 889 -31.75 -26.87 -23.67
N ARG A 890 -32.10 -25.57 -23.77
CA ARG A 890 -32.11 -24.65 -22.62
C ARG A 890 -32.91 -25.18 -21.42
N ASN A 891 -34.07 -25.79 -21.66
CA ASN A 891 -34.94 -26.39 -20.64
C ASN A 891 -34.35 -27.63 -19.94
N GLN A 892 -33.30 -28.25 -20.48
CA GLN A 892 -32.65 -29.44 -19.91
C GLN A 892 -31.33 -29.11 -19.21
N ARG A 893 -30.90 -27.84 -19.24
CA ARG A 893 -29.61 -27.41 -18.69
C ARG A 893 -29.60 -27.41 -17.15
N PHE A 894 -30.72 -27.11 -16.52
CA PHE A 894 -30.88 -27.07 -15.07
C PHE A 894 -32.10 -27.87 -14.61
N SER A 895 -32.18 -28.14 -13.30
CA SER A 895 -33.29 -28.86 -12.70
C SER A 895 -34.59 -28.02 -12.71
N ALA A 896 -35.75 -28.68 -12.76
CA ALA A 896 -37.05 -27.99 -12.68
C ALA A 896 -37.21 -27.26 -11.33
N SER A 897 -36.69 -27.84 -10.24
CA SER A 897 -36.66 -27.22 -8.92
C SER A 897 -35.85 -25.91 -8.93
N PHE A 898 -34.70 -25.89 -9.61
CA PHE A 898 -33.92 -24.66 -9.75
C PHE A 898 -34.66 -23.58 -10.54
N HIS A 899 -35.29 -23.93 -11.67
CA HIS A 899 -36.09 -22.96 -12.44
C HIS A 899 -37.18 -22.31 -11.58
N HIS A 900 -37.92 -23.11 -10.81
CA HIS A 900 -38.94 -22.59 -9.91
C HIS A 900 -38.37 -21.69 -8.80
N THR A 901 -37.20 -22.05 -8.27
CA THR A 901 -36.51 -21.25 -7.25
C THR A 901 -36.08 -19.89 -7.80
N VAL A 902 -35.49 -19.85 -8.99
CA VAL A 902 -35.08 -18.61 -9.65
C VAL A 902 -36.29 -17.75 -10.01
N GLU A 903 -37.36 -18.35 -10.53
CA GLU A 903 -38.62 -17.64 -10.80
C GLU A 903 -39.20 -17.01 -9.53
N THR A 904 -39.20 -17.76 -8.42
CA THR A 904 -39.64 -17.22 -7.12
C THR A 904 -38.74 -16.07 -6.66
N LEU A 905 -37.43 -16.25 -6.72
CA LEU A 905 -36.45 -15.24 -6.31
C LEU A 905 -36.59 -13.93 -7.08
N VAL A 906 -36.87 -13.99 -8.38
CA VAL A 906 -37.02 -12.81 -9.25
C VAL A 906 -38.37 -12.12 -9.07
N ASN A 907 -39.42 -12.88 -8.70
CA ASN A 907 -40.77 -12.35 -8.51
C ASN A 907 -41.01 -11.76 -7.09
N MET A 908 -40.16 -12.09 -6.11
CA MET A 908 -40.16 -11.49 -4.77
C MET A 908 -39.50 -10.12 -4.78
#